data_AF-A0A1Y2D4M9-F1
#
_entry.id   AF-A0A1Y2D4M9-F1
#
_cell.length_a   1.000
_cell.length_b   1.000
_cell.length_c   1.000
_cell.angle_alpha   90.00
_cell.angle_beta   90.00
_cell.angle_gamma   90.00
#
_symmetry.space_group_name_H-M   'P 1'
#
loop_
_entity.id
_entity.type
_entity.pdbx_description
1 polymer ?
#
loop_
_entity_poly.entity_id
_entity_poly.type
_entity_poly.pdbx_seq_one_letter_code
_entity_poly.pdbx_strand_id
1 'polypeptide(L)'
;MLLKNTSRLFGLLYLIGYLITLAKAGIEILPCATNFDLRSVKECTIYTEDKPVHSYCIISTIIYVLGSDYKPICYNGITDNSYGSVFNKAIVMHDKVMSIIDISKNKIDLYADLPTMALINCGYYSQYGYYYCYQTTGIVFDKAQNYFSINNNSTISNEQLTVTNNSCSKSNIGSLININDSVELCFSEEAHAPLSSSGSYHLLMGTNSNSPFPSNDYPLLIYASSNYFINDYHSMLNSNYVDTATNMITTYFYESTFFDLLYSCKDGICSPTNYKITSNVYMYNSDSSSDYIYVGIMYSFYNNNKGKVIVERLRTSGVFAFLYNSGNGLVKVKDEDFASTTFFTSTTLPQTYLYYCQNGQCTLTNGFLKYKNSKGNIGVVYCYRNCASDVTYTSCAYSEIAYYDSKQSKFMLCIKDRTSPKKIVSIEIPENKKIRILDIYAANSPYYYLFESDGSGNIIGYSNAMGGLLYDIYENGKKELMGCYRTDERNPTFCQVLINYDGYYINIESINSNGLIYCTANSCDVVSENNGYFSNISNELIKCSESVCLLETLTYTSCIRSGEVISIAYNKNVNVYYCNGKTPTLLPDNDTYYIVPNVIAKYTYPNLAVGKDTIILKANKYSVTQITTDDKGLCYDETQKTMIEDSQCVSAGLSHYYCSSICKTCTGEKESKAVYNIYAEQPSSCATYIEDSNLNSNSGALSILSYSKVLNIMIISLISLILLF
;
A
#
# COMPACT_ATOMS: atom_id res chain seq x y z
N MET A 1 56.74 32.33 44.50
CA MET A 1 55.78 31.69 45.43
C MET A 1 54.32 31.77 44.96
N LEU A 2 53.93 32.77 44.13
CA LEU A 2 52.57 32.88 43.56
C LEU A 2 52.21 31.89 42.42
N LEU A 3 53.19 31.26 41.77
CA LEU A 3 52.96 30.29 40.67
C LEU A 3 52.66 28.85 41.13
N LYS A 4 52.79 28.54 42.43
CA LYS A 4 52.57 27.18 42.96
C LYS A 4 51.12 26.92 43.39
N ASN A 5 50.30 27.97 43.50
CA ASN A 5 48.87 27.87 43.86
C ASN A 5 47.93 27.80 42.66
N THR A 6 48.34 28.26 41.48
CA THR A 6 47.51 28.23 40.26
C THR A 6 47.38 26.82 39.68
N SER A 7 48.40 25.95 39.78
CA SER A 7 48.30 24.58 39.26
C SER A 7 47.38 23.68 40.12
N ARG A 8 47.28 23.94 41.43
CA ARG A 8 46.32 23.25 42.31
C ARG A 8 44.90 23.71 42.05
N LEU A 9 44.68 24.99 41.76
CA LEU A 9 43.37 25.52 41.40
C LEU A 9 42.91 24.98 40.03
N PHE A 10 43.80 24.93 39.04
CA PHE A 10 43.51 24.32 37.74
C PHE A 10 43.25 22.81 37.85
N GLY A 11 44.04 22.08 38.64
CA GLY A 11 43.80 20.66 38.89
C GLY A 11 42.47 20.40 39.61
N LEU A 12 42.10 21.25 40.58
CA LEU A 12 40.81 21.17 41.27
C LEU A 12 39.65 21.51 40.33
N LEU A 13 39.78 22.55 39.48
CA LEU A 13 38.76 22.91 38.49
C LEU A 13 38.62 21.84 37.40
N TYR A 14 39.71 21.19 36.99
CA TYR A 14 39.68 20.07 36.05
C TYR A 14 39.05 18.82 36.68
N LEU A 15 39.34 18.53 37.95
CA LEU A 15 38.72 17.44 38.71
C LEU A 15 37.24 17.71 38.96
N ILE A 16 36.86 18.95 39.32
CA ILE A 16 35.46 19.36 39.49
C ILE A 16 34.75 19.29 38.14
N GLY A 17 35.36 19.77 37.05
CA GLY A 17 34.83 19.63 35.70
C GLY A 17 34.63 18.17 35.29
N TYR A 18 35.62 17.31 35.56
CA TYR A 18 35.57 15.87 35.28
C TYR A 18 34.52 15.13 36.12
N LEU A 19 34.39 15.48 37.41
CA LEU A 19 33.36 14.95 38.30
C LEU A 19 31.96 15.44 37.91
N ILE A 20 31.82 16.68 37.41
CA ILE A 20 30.56 17.20 36.88
C ILE A 20 30.19 16.51 35.55
N THR A 21 31.17 16.15 34.71
CA THR A 21 30.89 15.37 33.48
C THR A 21 30.54 13.91 33.78
N LEU A 22 31.11 13.31 34.83
CA LEU A 22 30.73 11.96 35.28
C LEU A 22 29.32 11.92 35.90
N ALA A 23 28.84 13.02 36.47
CA ALA A 23 27.48 13.14 37.02
C ALA A 23 26.37 13.19 35.95
N LYS A 24 26.72 13.09 34.66
CA LYS A 24 25.75 13.11 33.55
C LYS A 24 25.80 11.87 32.67
N ALA A 25 26.64 10.88 32.98
CA ALA A 25 26.65 9.61 32.28
C ALA A 25 25.29 8.92 32.39
N GLY A 26 24.78 8.39 31.27
CA GLY A 26 23.62 7.50 31.29
C GLY A 26 23.96 6.19 32.01
N ILE A 27 22.99 5.28 32.06
CA ILE A 27 23.19 3.98 32.68
C ILE A 27 23.39 2.92 31.62
N GLU A 28 24.33 2.01 31.87
CA GLU A 28 24.55 0.82 31.07
C GLU A 28 24.41 -0.42 31.97
N ILE A 29 23.42 -1.25 31.64
CA ILE A 29 23.13 -2.52 32.30
C ILE A 29 23.79 -3.60 31.45
N LEU A 30 24.97 -4.03 31.90
CA LEU A 30 25.76 -5.01 31.17
C LEU A 30 25.08 -6.40 31.17
N PRO A 31 25.31 -7.23 30.15
CA PRO A 31 24.98 -8.65 30.23
C PRO A 31 25.67 -9.29 31.42
N CYS A 32 25.00 -10.22 32.12
CA CYS A 32 25.63 -10.92 33.24
C CYS A 32 26.84 -11.72 32.73
N ALA A 33 27.95 -11.73 33.49
CA ALA A 33 29.15 -12.46 33.09
C ALA A 33 28.85 -13.96 32.91
N THR A 34 29.39 -14.56 31.84
CA THR A 34 29.14 -15.97 31.47
C THR A 34 29.62 -16.99 32.51
N ASN A 35 30.43 -16.58 33.48
CA ASN A 35 31.01 -17.45 34.50
C ASN A 35 30.08 -17.71 35.70
N PHE A 36 28.90 -17.10 35.75
CA PHE A 36 27.91 -17.40 36.78
C PHE A 36 27.11 -18.65 36.41
N ASP A 37 27.18 -19.72 37.23
CA ASP A 37 26.29 -20.88 37.08
C ASP A 37 24.88 -20.54 37.61
N LEU A 38 24.13 -19.85 36.77
CA LEU A 38 22.79 -19.36 37.09
C LEU A 38 21.75 -20.49 37.15
N ARG A 39 22.09 -21.70 36.69
CA ARG A 39 21.23 -22.89 36.82
C ARG A 39 21.07 -23.31 38.28
N SER A 40 21.97 -22.85 39.15
CA SER A 40 21.91 -23.08 40.60
C SER A 40 20.91 -22.15 41.32
N VAL A 41 20.48 -21.05 40.69
CA VAL A 41 19.46 -20.13 41.22
C VAL A 41 18.07 -20.67 40.85
N LYS A 42 17.68 -21.79 41.47
CA LYS A 42 16.47 -22.55 41.10
C LYS A 42 15.14 -21.85 41.44
N GLU A 43 15.16 -20.81 42.28
CA GLU A 43 13.95 -20.12 42.72
C GLU A 43 14.24 -18.61 42.89
N CYS A 44 13.74 -17.77 41.99
CA CYS A 44 13.66 -16.33 42.20
C CYS A 44 12.62 -16.06 43.30
N THR A 45 13.03 -16.07 44.56
CA THR A 45 12.24 -15.42 45.61
C THR A 45 12.45 -13.93 45.43
N ILE A 46 11.43 -13.23 44.92
CA ILE A 46 11.45 -11.78 44.71
C ILE A 46 11.84 -11.12 46.04
N TYR A 47 13.04 -10.54 46.10
CA TYR A 47 13.50 -9.82 47.27
C TYR A 47 12.94 -8.40 47.21
N THR A 48 12.07 -8.05 48.15
CA THR A 48 11.47 -6.72 48.27
C THR A 48 12.23 -5.79 49.23
N GLU A 49 13.32 -6.25 49.84
CA GLU A 49 14.11 -5.45 50.78
C GLU A 49 15.19 -4.63 50.07
N ASP A 50 15.28 -3.33 50.40
CA ASP A 50 16.28 -2.39 49.89
C ASP A 50 17.69 -2.79 50.33
N LYS A 51 18.43 -3.52 49.48
CA LYS A 51 19.85 -3.83 49.70
C LYS A 51 20.72 -3.01 48.76
N PRO A 52 21.87 -2.50 49.23
CA PRO A 52 22.81 -1.76 48.39
C PRO A 52 23.40 -2.68 47.31
N VAL A 53 23.15 -2.33 46.06
CA VAL A 53 23.60 -3.01 44.83
C VAL A 53 24.91 -2.42 44.31
N HIS A 54 25.78 -3.27 43.76
CA HIS A 54 27.00 -2.83 43.06
C HIS A 54 26.77 -2.64 41.56
N SER A 55 26.00 -3.52 40.93
CA SER A 55 25.63 -3.44 39.51
C SER A 55 24.39 -4.29 39.21
N TYR A 56 23.78 -4.03 38.05
CA TYR A 56 22.63 -4.76 37.54
C TYR A 56 23.01 -5.48 36.26
N CYS A 57 22.36 -6.61 36.00
CA CYS A 57 22.50 -7.31 34.73
C CYS A 57 21.20 -8.05 34.39
N ILE A 58 20.97 -8.34 33.10
CA ILE A 58 19.72 -8.92 32.61
C ILE A 58 19.99 -10.30 32.02
N ILE A 59 19.13 -11.28 32.36
CA ILE A 59 19.12 -12.60 31.73
C ILE A 59 17.68 -13.04 31.50
N SER A 60 17.36 -13.37 30.25
CA SER A 60 15.98 -13.70 29.85
C SER A 60 15.04 -12.57 30.28
N THR A 61 14.13 -12.81 31.23
CA THR A 61 13.17 -11.82 31.73
C THR A 61 13.47 -11.35 33.14
N ILE A 62 14.61 -11.73 33.70
CA ILE A 62 14.93 -11.45 35.10
C ILE A 62 16.05 -10.43 35.14
N ILE A 63 15.84 -9.39 35.97
CA ILE A 63 16.90 -8.46 36.35
C ILE A 63 17.58 -9.02 37.59
N TYR A 64 18.88 -9.23 37.47
CA TYR A 64 19.74 -9.64 38.57
C TYR A 64 20.48 -8.43 39.13
N VAL A 65 20.58 -8.42 40.44
CA VAL A 65 21.33 -7.48 41.25
C VAL A 65 22.59 -8.17 41.71
N LEU A 66 23.75 -7.57 41.46
CA LEU A 66 25.01 -8.04 42.03
C LEU A 66 25.21 -7.36 43.38
N GLY A 67 25.09 -8.16 44.45
CA GLY A 67 25.36 -7.71 45.80
C GLY A 67 26.82 -7.26 45.98
N SER A 68 27.15 -6.69 47.13
CA SER A 68 28.53 -6.30 47.46
C SER A 68 29.52 -7.47 47.46
N ASP A 69 29.03 -8.71 47.55
CA ASP A 69 29.80 -9.96 47.45
C ASP A 69 29.84 -10.53 46.02
N TYR A 70 29.37 -9.78 45.03
CA TYR A 70 29.25 -10.16 43.62
C TYR A 70 28.37 -11.40 43.38
N LYS A 71 27.55 -11.81 44.35
CA LYS A 71 26.56 -12.87 44.13
C LYS A 71 25.31 -12.28 43.47
N PRO A 72 24.82 -12.89 42.39
CA PRO A 72 23.58 -12.45 41.76
C PRO A 72 22.40 -12.78 42.67
N ILE A 73 21.64 -11.76 43.03
CA ILE A 73 20.35 -11.85 43.70
C ILE A 73 19.29 -11.53 42.64
N CYS A 74 18.30 -12.39 42.51
CA CYS A 74 17.15 -12.12 41.65
C CYS A 74 16.35 -10.96 42.24
N TYR A 75 16.24 -9.86 41.50
CA TYR A 75 15.58 -8.65 41.99
C TYR A 75 14.11 -8.61 41.60
N ASN A 76 13.82 -8.76 40.30
CA ASN A 76 12.45 -8.72 39.80
C ASN A 76 12.31 -9.48 38.48
N GLY A 77 11.18 -10.15 38.31
CA GLY A 77 10.75 -10.67 37.01
C GLY A 77 10.09 -9.56 36.21
N ILE A 78 10.54 -9.31 35.00
CA ILE A 78 9.94 -8.34 34.07
C ILE A 78 8.59 -8.87 33.52
N THR A 79 8.30 -10.16 33.71
CA THR A 79 7.04 -10.78 33.31
C THR A 79 5.95 -10.54 34.35
N ASP A 80 4.89 -9.84 33.95
CA ASP A 80 3.60 -9.97 34.61
C ASP A 80 3.07 -11.39 34.33
N ASN A 81 2.54 -12.08 35.34
CA ASN A 81 2.05 -13.46 35.19
C ASN A 81 0.83 -13.59 34.25
N SER A 82 0.31 -12.46 33.74
CA SER A 82 -0.65 -12.42 32.65
C SER A 82 0.03 -12.80 31.33
N TYR A 83 -0.05 -14.09 30.99
CA TYR A 83 0.29 -14.64 29.68
C TYR A 83 -0.15 -13.72 28.53
N GLY A 84 0.81 -13.15 27.79
CA GLY A 84 0.58 -12.70 26.41
C GLY A 84 0.93 -11.26 26.03
N SER A 85 1.31 -10.38 26.95
CA SER A 85 1.79 -9.04 26.58
C SER A 85 3.14 -8.75 27.19
N VAL A 86 4.16 -8.77 26.33
CA VAL A 86 5.51 -8.36 26.69
C VAL A 86 5.55 -6.85 26.58
N PHE A 87 5.87 -6.17 27.67
CA PHE A 87 5.86 -4.71 27.72
C PHE A 87 7.29 -4.18 27.82
N ASN A 88 7.55 -3.14 27.03
CA ASN A 88 8.69 -2.27 27.27
C ASN A 88 8.53 -1.58 28.62
N LYS A 89 9.59 -1.59 29.43
CA LYS A 89 9.61 -1.00 30.76
C LYS A 89 10.66 0.11 30.81
N ALA A 90 10.29 1.24 31.40
CA ALA A 90 11.29 2.17 31.91
C ALA A 90 11.61 1.80 33.36
N ILE A 91 12.89 1.84 33.69
CA ILE A 91 13.38 1.64 35.04
C ILE A 91 14.26 2.82 35.44
N VAL A 92 14.24 3.19 36.71
CA VAL A 92 15.18 4.18 37.29
C VAL A 92 15.93 3.56 38.46
N MET A 93 17.11 4.10 38.75
CA MET A 93 17.99 3.56 39.77
C MET A 93 18.47 4.66 40.72
N HIS A 94 17.83 4.77 41.88
CA HIS A 94 18.17 5.75 42.91
C HIS A 94 18.89 5.06 44.06
N ASP A 95 20.07 5.56 44.44
CA ASP A 95 20.80 5.10 45.64
C ASP A 95 20.91 3.56 45.75
N LYS A 96 21.06 2.89 44.60
CA LYS A 96 21.14 1.43 44.45
C LYS A 96 19.82 0.67 44.63
N VAL A 97 18.68 1.35 44.56
CA VAL A 97 17.33 0.76 44.47
C VAL A 97 16.83 0.94 43.05
N MET A 98 16.30 -0.11 42.44
CA MET A 98 15.72 -0.05 41.10
C MET A 98 14.20 -0.01 41.20
N SER A 99 13.55 0.88 40.46
CA SER A 99 12.09 0.90 40.37
C SER A 99 11.64 0.88 38.91
N ILE A 100 10.55 0.15 38.66
CA ILE A 100 9.87 0.15 37.36
C ILE A 100 8.92 1.35 37.35
N ILE A 101 9.10 2.25 36.39
CA ILE A 101 8.23 3.41 36.23
C ILE A 101 7.21 3.16 35.13
N ASP A 102 5.94 3.38 35.46
CA ASP A 102 4.89 3.54 34.46
C ASP A 102 4.91 4.98 33.93
N ILE A 103 5.58 5.18 32.80
CA ILE A 103 5.76 6.48 32.15
C ILE A 103 4.41 7.18 31.89
N SER A 104 3.37 6.41 31.58
CA SER A 104 2.05 6.98 31.27
C SER A 104 1.38 7.63 32.48
N LYS A 105 1.80 7.24 33.70
CA LYS A 105 1.22 7.71 34.96
C LYS A 105 2.10 8.67 35.72
N ASN A 106 3.40 8.71 35.42
CA ASN A 106 4.39 9.45 36.18
C ASN A 106 5.02 10.57 35.34
N LYS A 107 5.35 11.67 36.01
CA LYS A 107 6.23 12.71 35.46
C LYS A 107 7.67 12.29 35.73
N ILE A 108 8.55 12.45 34.76
CA ILE A 108 9.97 12.13 34.92
C ILE A 108 10.67 13.32 35.60
N ASP A 109 11.34 13.06 36.73
CA ASP A 109 12.19 14.05 37.39
C ASP A 109 13.51 14.21 36.62
N LEU A 110 13.82 15.44 36.19
CA LEU A 110 15.00 15.74 35.38
C LEU A 110 16.33 15.49 36.10
N TYR A 111 16.33 15.51 37.42
CA TYR A 111 17.53 15.47 38.24
C TYR A 111 17.71 14.11 38.93
N ALA A 112 16.61 13.49 39.38
CA ALA A 112 16.64 12.18 40.03
C ALA A 112 16.47 11.03 39.01
N ASP A 113 15.37 11.05 38.26
CA ASP A 113 14.97 9.92 37.40
C ASP A 113 15.79 9.88 36.12
N LEU A 114 15.83 10.99 35.37
CA LEU A 114 16.34 11.02 33.99
C LEU A 114 17.79 10.53 33.87
N PRO A 115 18.76 10.96 34.71
CA PRO A 115 20.14 10.49 34.60
C PRO A 115 20.28 8.99 34.87
N THR A 116 19.35 8.40 35.63
CA THR A 116 19.40 7.00 36.06
C THR A 116 18.41 6.09 35.33
N MET A 117 17.75 6.63 34.31
CA MET A 117 16.74 5.90 33.57
C MET A 117 17.34 4.96 32.53
N ALA A 118 16.77 3.78 32.40
CA ALA A 118 17.04 2.83 31.33
C ALA A 118 15.73 2.31 30.72
N LEU A 119 15.75 1.99 29.43
CA LEU A 119 14.65 1.32 28.74
C LEU A 119 14.97 -0.15 28.56
N ILE A 120 14.08 -1.02 29.02
CA ILE A 120 14.17 -2.46 28.83
C ILE A 120 13.11 -2.86 27.82
N ASN A 121 13.57 -3.44 26.71
CA ASN A 121 12.71 -4.07 25.73
C ASN A 121 12.78 -5.59 25.92
N CYS A 122 11.63 -6.23 25.84
CA CYS A 122 11.47 -7.65 26.01
C CYS A 122 10.69 -8.20 24.80
N GLY A 123 11.16 -9.29 24.22
CA GLY A 123 10.51 -9.98 23.10
C GLY A 123 10.31 -11.47 23.38
N TYR A 124 9.32 -12.08 22.72
CA TYR A 124 9.15 -13.53 22.72
C TYR A 124 9.92 -14.16 21.56
N TYR A 125 10.65 -15.25 21.81
CA TYR A 125 11.36 -16.01 20.78
C TYR A 125 10.68 -17.36 20.57
N SER A 126 9.67 -17.40 19.70
CA SER A 126 8.77 -18.55 19.45
C SER A 126 9.52 -19.81 19.05
N GLN A 127 10.61 -19.68 18.28
CA GLN A 127 11.43 -20.82 17.89
C GLN A 127 12.01 -21.57 19.09
N TYR A 128 12.25 -20.89 20.21
CA TYR A 128 12.83 -21.48 21.42
C TYR A 128 11.89 -21.46 22.63
N GLY A 129 10.70 -20.87 22.50
CA GLY A 129 9.68 -20.85 23.53
C GLY A 129 10.00 -20.02 24.77
N TYR A 130 10.93 -19.05 24.71
CA TYR A 130 11.29 -18.20 25.86
C TYR A 130 11.27 -16.71 25.54
N TYR A 131 11.16 -15.89 26.58
CA TYR A 131 11.25 -14.43 26.50
C TYR A 131 12.69 -13.95 26.75
N TYR A 132 13.09 -12.92 26.03
CA TYR A 132 14.41 -12.30 26.15
C TYR A 132 14.27 -10.79 26.30
N CYS A 133 14.91 -10.22 27.31
CA CYS A 133 14.96 -8.80 27.58
C CYS A 133 16.38 -8.26 27.46
N TYR A 134 16.50 -7.00 27.04
CA TYR A 134 17.76 -6.29 26.92
C TYR A 134 17.51 -4.79 27.09
N GLN A 135 18.56 -4.06 27.43
CA GLN A 135 18.49 -2.60 27.47
C GLN A 135 18.53 -2.04 26.04
N THR A 136 17.63 -1.13 25.73
CA THR A 136 17.54 -0.46 24.43
C THR A 136 17.62 1.05 24.55
N THR A 137 17.74 1.70 23.40
CA THR A 137 17.66 3.15 23.25
C THR A 137 16.29 3.53 22.71
N GLY A 138 15.78 4.69 23.11
CA GLY A 138 14.54 5.20 22.59
C GLY A 138 14.21 6.62 23.01
N ILE A 139 13.04 7.06 22.60
CA ILE A 139 12.41 8.30 22.99
C ILE A 139 11.20 7.95 23.85
N VAL A 140 11.06 8.62 24.99
CA VAL A 140 9.98 8.42 25.95
C VAL A 140 9.13 9.67 26.05
N PHE A 141 7.81 9.50 26.15
CA PHE A 141 6.84 10.56 26.33
C PHE A 141 6.13 10.42 27.68
N ASP A 142 6.34 11.38 28.58
CA ASP A 142 5.83 11.31 29.96
C ASP A 142 4.44 11.94 30.13
N LYS A 143 3.87 11.76 31.32
CA LYS A 143 2.55 12.35 31.68
C LYS A 143 2.51 13.88 31.57
N ALA A 144 3.65 14.55 31.75
CA ALA A 144 3.74 16.00 31.65
C ALA A 144 3.98 16.48 30.20
N GLN A 145 3.77 15.59 29.22
CA GLN A 145 3.90 15.86 27.79
C GLN A 145 5.33 16.24 27.37
N ASN A 146 6.34 15.74 28.08
CA ASN A 146 7.74 15.96 27.74
C ASN A 146 8.32 14.74 27.04
N TYR A 147 9.29 15.00 26.14
CA TYR A 147 10.01 13.97 25.42
C TYR A 147 11.43 13.82 25.97
N PHE A 148 11.88 12.59 26.12
CA PHE A 148 13.20 12.26 26.65
C PHE A 148 13.91 11.27 25.75
N SER A 149 15.16 11.54 25.42
CA SER A 149 16.08 10.58 24.82
C SER A 149 16.70 9.75 25.93
N ILE A 150 16.48 8.43 25.88
CA ILE A 150 17.05 7.47 26.81
C ILE A 150 18.05 6.60 26.05
N ASN A 151 19.33 6.72 26.41
CA ASN A 151 20.43 6.03 25.78
C ASN A 151 20.73 4.70 26.49
N ASN A 152 21.15 3.68 25.72
CA ASN A 152 21.61 2.40 26.27
C ASN A 152 23.10 2.38 26.64
N ASN A 153 23.80 3.49 26.45
CA ASN A 153 25.25 3.60 26.60
C ASN A 153 25.57 4.58 27.73
N SER A 154 26.38 4.14 28.69
CA SER A 154 26.78 4.95 29.85
C SER A 154 27.57 6.21 29.46
N THR A 155 28.21 6.24 28.30
CA THR A 155 28.98 7.39 27.83
C THR A 155 28.11 8.52 27.28
N ILE A 156 26.83 8.29 27.02
CA ILE A 156 25.89 9.27 26.46
C ILE A 156 24.82 9.56 27.50
N SER A 157 24.68 10.84 27.87
CA SER A 157 23.67 11.26 28.85
C SER A 157 22.26 11.10 28.30
N ASN A 158 21.32 10.70 29.15
CA ASN A 158 19.90 10.90 28.85
C ASN A 158 19.60 12.41 28.82
N GLU A 159 18.69 12.84 27.97
CA GLU A 159 18.37 14.25 27.80
C GLU A 159 16.89 14.51 27.54
N GLN A 160 16.40 15.67 27.97
CA GLN A 160 15.09 16.16 27.58
C GLN A 160 15.19 16.75 26.17
N LEU A 161 14.30 16.31 25.28
CA LEU A 161 14.28 16.72 23.89
C LEU A 161 13.40 17.97 23.70
N THR A 162 13.87 18.88 22.85
CA THR A 162 13.08 20.02 22.37
C THR A 162 12.67 19.80 20.92
N VAL A 163 11.38 19.87 20.63
CA VAL A 163 10.86 19.70 19.27
C VAL A 163 10.81 21.06 18.58
N THR A 164 11.78 21.35 17.73
CA THR A 164 11.90 22.63 17.02
C THR A 164 11.66 22.54 15.52
N ASN A 165 11.84 21.35 14.94
CA ASN A 165 11.70 21.12 13.52
C ASN A 165 10.23 20.88 13.14
N ASN A 166 9.84 21.29 11.93
CA ASN A 166 8.47 21.13 11.40
C ASN A 166 8.38 20.24 10.16
N SER A 167 9.50 19.65 9.73
CA SER A 167 9.56 18.71 8.61
C SER A 167 10.74 17.74 8.77
N CYS A 168 10.66 16.60 8.10
CA CYS A 168 11.81 15.70 7.97
C CYS A 168 12.78 16.20 6.90
N SER A 169 14.04 15.90 7.12
CA SER A 169 15.20 16.26 6.30
C SER A 169 16.32 15.28 6.61
N LYS A 170 17.32 15.18 5.73
CA LYS A 170 18.50 14.35 5.98
C LYS A 170 19.19 14.64 7.32
N SER A 171 19.14 15.89 7.79
CA SER A 171 19.80 16.32 9.02
C SER A 171 19.06 15.96 10.32
N ASN A 172 17.79 15.53 10.25
CA ASN A 172 16.98 15.26 11.44
C ASN A 172 16.29 13.89 11.42
N ILE A 173 16.74 12.95 10.59
CA ILE A 173 16.29 11.55 10.63
C ILE A 173 16.63 10.94 12.00
N GLY A 174 15.64 10.33 12.66
CA GLY A 174 15.74 9.82 14.04
C GLY A 174 15.44 10.87 15.12
N SER A 175 15.07 12.10 14.74
CA SER A 175 14.67 13.17 15.66
C SER A 175 13.17 13.45 15.59
N LEU A 176 12.65 14.13 16.61
CA LEU A 176 11.24 14.55 16.67
C LEU A 176 10.99 15.82 15.84
N ILE A 177 9.80 15.89 15.24
CA ILE A 177 9.28 17.03 14.50
C ILE A 177 7.85 17.37 14.96
N ASN A 178 7.39 18.59 14.68
CA ASN A 178 6.03 19.03 14.95
C ASN A 178 5.30 19.34 13.63
N ILE A 179 4.31 18.53 13.28
CA ILE A 179 3.45 18.71 12.11
C ILE A 179 2.01 18.86 12.59
N ASN A 180 1.38 19.99 12.31
CA ASN A 180 -0.03 20.25 12.66
C ASN A 180 -0.36 19.96 14.14
N ASP A 181 0.50 20.42 15.05
CA ASP A 181 0.40 20.20 16.51
C ASP A 181 0.55 18.73 16.95
N SER A 182 0.96 17.84 16.04
CA SER A 182 1.33 16.45 16.31
C SER A 182 2.86 16.34 16.35
N VAL A 183 3.39 15.75 17.44
CA VAL A 183 4.82 15.44 17.54
C VAL A 183 5.08 14.05 16.98
N GLU A 184 5.98 13.97 16.02
CA GLU A 184 6.23 12.77 15.21
C GLU A 184 7.72 12.47 15.12
N LEU A 185 8.07 11.20 14.90
CA LEU A 185 9.45 10.76 14.68
C LEU A 185 9.74 10.69 13.17
N CYS A 186 10.85 11.29 12.73
CA CYS A 186 11.32 11.14 11.35
C CYS A 186 12.01 9.80 11.13
N PHE A 187 11.44 8.96 10.25
CA PHE A 187 12.01 7.68 9.83
C PHE A 187 12.84 7.79 8.55
N SER A 188 12.51 8.75 7.69
CA SER A 188 13.28 9.12 6.50
C SER A 188 13.05 10.61 6.18
N GLU A 189 13.50 11.09 5.03
CA GLU A 189 13.16 12.46 4.56
C GLU A 189 11.67 12.61 4.23
N GLU A 190 10.98 11.51 3.94
CA GLU A 190 9.59 11.48 3.47
C GLU A 190 8.63 10.80 4.47
N ALA A 191 9.15 9.92 5.34
CA ALA A 191 8.36 9.11 6.25
C ALA A 191 8.51 9.60 7.69
N HIS A 192 7.37 9.82 8.34
CA HIS A 192 7.25 10.13 9.76
C HIS A 192 5.97 9.51 10.33
N ALA A 193 5.94 9.29 11.63
CA ALA A 193 4.70 8.90 12.30
C ALA A 193 4.64 9.41 13.75
N PRO A 194 3.43 9.67 14.27
CA PRO A 194 3.22 9.98 15.67
C PRO A 194 3.39 8.72 16.54
N LEU A 195 3.32 8.94 17.86
CA LEU A 195 3.12 7.85 18.82
C LEU A 195 1.81 7.10 18.49
N SER A 196 1.83 5.78 18.55
CA SER A 196 0.72 4.91 18.10
C SER A 196 0.07 4.19 19.28
N SER A 197 -1.24 4.37 19.47
CA SER A 197 -1.98 3.69 20.55
C SER A 197 -2.05 2.17 20.38
N SER A 198 -1.96 1.66 19.14
CA SER A 198 -2.04 0.23 18.82
C SER A 198 -0.67 -0.46 18.77
N GLY A 199 0.42 0.31 18.86
CA GLY A 199 1.75 -0.19 18.52
C GLY A 199 1.93 -0.31 17.00
N SER A 200 3.08 0.12 16.49
CA SER A 200 3.46 -0.08 15.08
C SER A 200 4.97 -0.21 14.96
N TYR A 201 5.41 -0.97 13.97
CA TYR A 201 6.82 -1.15 13.65
C TYR A 201 7.19 -0.28 12.44
N HIS A 202 8.36 0.35 12.46
CA HIS A 202 8.83 1.23 11.39
C HIS A 202 10.31 0.99 11.08
N LEU A 203 10.73 1.24 9.83
CA LEU A 203 12.14 1.27 9.46
C LEU A 203 12.71 2.70 9.51
N LEU A 204 13.72 2.90 10.35
CA LEU A 204 14.48 4.15 10.46
C LEU A 204 15.70 4.11 9.52
N MET A 205 15.67 4.91 8.46
CA MET A 205 16.63 4.88 7.35
C MET A 205 17.87 5.74 7.64
N GLY A 206 18.65 5.31 8.62
CA GLY A 206 19.82 6.04 9.11
C GLY A 206 19.48 7.00 10.25
N THR A 207 20.50 7.63 10.83
CA THR A 207 20.32 8.58 11.94
C THR A 207 21.34 9.72 11.82
N ASN A 208 21.07 10.82 12.53
CA ASN A 208 22.00 11.93 12.65
C ASN A 208 22.62 11.99 14.06
N SER A 209 23.56 12.91 14.30
CA SER A 209 24.26 13.03 15.59
C SER A 209 23.37 13.38 16.79
N ASN A 210 22.17 13.93 16.53
CA ASN A 210 21.18 14.33 17.54
C ASN A 210 20.07 13.29 17.70
N SER A 211 20.15 12.17 16.99
CA SER A 211 19.24 11.04 17.18
C SER A 211 19.70 10.22 18.38
N PRO A 212 18.79 9.81 19.29
CA PRO A 212 19.14 8.84 20.32
C PRO A 212 19.53 7.50 19.71
N PHE A 213 18.94 7.15 18.57
CA PHE A 213 19.18 5.87 17.90
C PHE A 213 20.60 5.80 17.31
N PRO A 214 21.27 4.63 17.40
CA PRO A 214 22.66 4.49 16.99
C PRO A 214 22.87 4.80 15.51
N SER A 215 23.96 5.51 15.19
CA SER A 215 24.38 5.72 13.81
C SER A 215 24.80 4.40 13.18
N ASN A 216 24.07 3.98 12.15
CA ASN A 216 24.36 2.75 11.41
C ASN A 216 24.14 2.98 9.91
N ASP A 217 24.95 2.32 9.08
CA ASP A 217 24.76 2.28 7.62
C ASP A 217 23.51 1.46 7.22
N TYR A 218 22.96 0.73 8.17
CA TYR A 218 21.79 -0.13 8.01
C TYR A 218 20.55 0.47 8.70
N PRO A 219 19.35 0.30 8.12
CA PRO A 219 18.11 0.71 8.77
C PRO A 219 17.91 0.05 10.15
N LEU A 220 17.27 0.78 11.07
CA LEU A 220 16.92 0.29 12.40
C LEU A 220 15.42 -0.02 12.48
N LEU A 221 15.06 -1.03 13.26
CA LEU A 221 13.68 -1.37 13.55
C LEU A 221 13.17 -0.56 14.74
N ILE A 222 12.22 0.34 14.51
CA ILE A 222 11.64 1.17 15.57
C ILE A 222 10.23 0.70 15.90
N TYR A 223 9.97 0.40 17.17
CA TYR A 223 8.62 0.18 17.66
C TYR A 223 8.06 1.48 18.26
N ALA A 224 6.97 1.97 17.66
CA ALA A 224 6.23 3.15 18.11
C ALA A 224 5.00 2.70 18.91
N SER A 225 4.85 3.18 20.13
CA SER A 225 3.67 2.94 20.98
C SER A 225 3.08 4.27 21.46
N SER A 226 2.13 4.25 22.40
CA SER A 226 1.53 5.46 22.95
C SER A 226 2.50 6.33 23.75
N ASN A 227 3.59 5.76 24.29
CA ASN A 227 4.48 6.47 25.20
C ASN A 227 5.97 6.36 24.83
N TYR A 228 6.32 5.64 23.77
CA TYR A 228 7.72 5.49 23.39
C TYR A 228 7.92 5.17 21.92
N PHE A 229 9.08 5.59 21.41
CA PHE A 229 9.72 5.06 20.21
C PHE A 229 10.98 4.32 20.66
N ILE A 230 11.10 3.02 20.42
CA ILE A 230 12.26 2.25 20.86
C ILE A 230 12.90 1.51 19.71
N ASN A 231 14.22 1.36 19.76
CA ASN A 231 14.91 0.41 18.90
C ASN A 231 14.55 -1.01 19.35
N ASP A 232 13.85 -1.76 18.51
CA ASP A 232 13.42 -3.12 18.80
C ASP A 232 14.32 -4.14 18.12
N TYR A 233 14.64 -5.21 18.82
CA TYR A 233 15.50 -6.33 18.41
C TYR A 233 14.65 -7.56 18.10
N HIS A 234 13.38 -7.36 17.74
CA HIS A 234 12.47 -8.46 17.48
C HIS A 234 12.94 -9.31 16.29
N SER A 235 13.35 -10.55 16.58
CA SER A 235 13.84 -11.54 15.60
C SER A 235 12.76 -12.17 14.72
N MET A 236 11.50 -11.74 14.84
CA MET A 236 10.35 -12.41 14.22
C MET A 236 9.84 -11.75 12.96
N LEU A 237 10.46 -10.68 12.48
CA LEU A 237 10.01 -10.05 11.26
C LEU A 237 10.50 -10.80 10.00
N ASN A 238 10.41 -12.12 10.02
CA ASN A 238 10.47 -12.91 8.80
C ASN A 238 9.10 -12.77 8.14
N SER A 239 9.06 -12.27 6.91
CA SER A 239 7.82 -12.10 6.13
C SER A 239 6.91 -10.93 6.50
N ASN A 240 7.45 -9.71 6.46
CA ASN A 240 6.63 -8.49 6.56
C ASN A 240 6.89 -7.53 5.40
N TYR A 241 5.86 -6.75 5.10
CA TYR A 241 5.89 -5.73 4.08
C TYR A 241 6.24 -4.39 4.69
N VAL A 242 6.92 -3.53 3.92
CA VAL A 242 7.23 -2.15 4.33
C VAL A 242 6.41 -1.20 3.48
N ASP A 243 5.58 -0.41 4.12
CA ASP A 243 4.89 0.71 3.49
C ASP A 243 5.89 1.84 3.18
N THR A 244 5.93 2.29 1.93
CA THR A 244 6.92 3.28 1.46
C THR A 244 6.68 4.70 1.91
N ALA A 245 5.43 5.07 2.16
CA ALA A 245 5.07 6.41 2.57
C ALA A 245 5.32 6.61 4.07
N THR A 246 5.11 5.57 4.86
CA THR A 246 5.13 5.62 6.33
C THR A 246 6.31 4.87 6.95
N ASN A 247 7.08 4.13 6.14
CA ASN A 247 8.07 3.14 6.56
C ASN A 247 7.50 2.08 7.54
N MET A 248 6.18 1.93 7.62
CA MET A 248 5.53 1.02 8.56
C MET A 248 5.67 -0.43 8.09
N ILE A 249 5.97 -1.31 9.02
CA ILE A 249 6.03 -2.75 8.82
C ILE A 249 4.65 -3.34 9.07
N THR A 250 4.16 -4.10 8.11
CA THR A 250 2.82 -4.70 8.12
C THR A 250 2.89 -6.15 7.67
N THR A 251 2.05 -7.00 8.25
CA THR A 251 1.86 -8.39 7.81
C THR A 251 0.92 -8.49 6.60
N TYR A 252 0.18 -7.42 6.31
CA TYR A 252 -0.76 -7.32 5.20
C TYR A 252 -0.15 -6.57 4.03
N PHE A 253 -0.39 -7.10 2.83
CA PHE A 253 -0.07 -6.42 1.58
C PHE A 253 -1.22 -5.47 1.19
N TYR A 254 -0.89 -4.23 0.89
CA TYR A 254 -1.76 -3.25 0.25
C TYR A 254 -0.97 -2.36 -0.72
N GLU A 255 -1.69 -1.58 -1.53
CA GLU A 255 -1.12 -0.58 -2.43
C GLU A 255 -0.26 0.39 -1.61
N SER A 256 1.04 0.51 -1.93
CA SER A 256 2.16 1.18 -1.20
C SER A 256 3.07 0.31 -0.33
N THR A 257 2.76 -0.98 -0.14
CA THR A 257 3.61 -1.92 0.62
C THR A 257 4.53 -2.76 -0.27
N PHE A 258 5.79 -2.95 0.14
CA PHE A 258 6.75 -3.80 -0.56
C PHE A 258 6.78 -5.23 -0.04
N PHE A 259 6.95 -6.21 -0.94
CA PHE A 259 7.01 -7.63 -0.60
C PHE A 259 8.18 -7.99 0.33
N ASP A 260 7.83 -8.66 1.43
CA ASP A 260 8.49 -9.66 2.32
C ASP A 260 10.03 -9.73 2.40
N LEU A 261 10.76 -9.53 1.31
CA LEU A 261 12.14 -10.02 1.19
C LEU A 261 13.17 -8.94 0.93
N LEU A 262 12.84 -7.65 0.97
CA LEU A 262 13.87 -6.62 0.81
C LEU A 262 14.75 -6.45 2.04
N TYR A 263 14.24 -6.72 3.24
CA TYR A 263 15.00 -6.53 4.49
C TYR A 263 14.88 -7.75 5.41
N SER A 264 15.99 -8.14 6.02
CA SER A 264 16.03 -9.07 7.14
C SER A 264 16.58 -8.33 8.34
N CYS A 265 15.77 -8.25 9.39
CA CYS A 265 16.14 -7.61 10.64
C CYS A 265 16.65 -8.65 11.62
N LYS A 266 17.90 -8.47 12.05
CA LYS A 266 18.52 -9.27 13.10
C LYS A 266 19.08 -8.31 14.15
N ASP A 267 18.69 -8.52 15.40
CA ASP A 267 19.16 -7.72 16.53
C ASP A 267 18.91 -6.22 16.31
N GLY A 268 17.72 -5.88 15.77
CA GLY A 268 17.26 -4.51 15.51
C GLY A 268 17.93 -3.79 14.34
N ILE A 269 18.88 -4.46 13.70
CA ILE A 269 19.57 -3.99 12.50
C ILE A 269 18.97 -4.71 11.30
N CYS A 270 18.37 -3.94 10.39
CA CYS A 270 17.77 -4.44 9.18
C CYS A 270 18.77 -4.35 8.03
N SER A 271 19.18 -5.49 7.51
CA SER A 271 20.04 -5.56 6.33
C SER A 271 19.19 -5.80 5.08
N PRO A 272 19.49 -5.14 3.95
CA PRO A 272 18.88 -5.53 2.68
C PRO A 272 19.18 -7.00 2.43
N THR A 273 18.17 -7.81 2.12
CA THR A 273 18.46 -9.18 1.69
C THR A 273 18.88 -9.17 0.21
N ASN A 274 19.71 -10.15 -0.18
CA ASN A 274 20.09 -10.33 -1.58
C ASN A 274 18.94 -10.87 -2.46
N TYR A 275 17.70 -10.87 -1.97
CA TYR A 275 16.56 -11.35 -2.72
C TYR A 275 16.24 -10.40 -3.87
N LYS A 276 16.60 -10.82 -5.08
CA LYS A 276 16.17 -10.16 -6.31
C LYS A 276 14.77 -10.62 -6.62
N ILE A 277 13.78 -9.77 -6.37
CA ILE A 277 12.45 -9.95 -6.96
C ILE A 277 12.66 -9.96 -8.49
N THR A 278 12.29 -11.04 -9.15
CA THR A 278 12.35 -11.10 -10.61
C THR A 278 11.27 -10.18 -11.16
N SER A 279 11.62 -9.35 -12.15
CA SER A 279 10.61 -8.50 -12.78
C SER A 279 9.54 -9.39 -13.41
N ASN A 280 8.33 -9.35 -12.87
CA ASN A 280 7.22 -10.20 -13.27
C ASN A 280 5.87 -9.60 -12.87
N VAL A 281 4.79 -10.23 -13.32
CA VAL A 281 3.43 -9.92 -12.92
C VAL A 281 2.96 -10.95 -11.92
N TYR A 282 2.40 -10.47 -10.82
CA TYR A 282 1.86 -11.26 -9.73
C TYR A 282 0.39 -10.94 -9.57
N MET A 283 -0.36 -11.89 -9.05
CA MET A 283 -1.73 -11.68 -8.62
C MET A 283 -1.87 -12.09 -7.17
N TYR A 284 -2.40 -11.19 -6.36
CA TYR A 284 -2.62 -11.38 -4.93
C TYR A 284 -4.11 -11.50 -4.65
N ASN A 285 -4.47 -12.45 -3.79
CA ASN A 285 -5.86 -12.70 -3.42
C ASN A 285 -6.38 -11.53 -2.58
N SER A 286 -7.55 -10.99 -2.96
CA SER A 286 -8.20 -9.91 -2.20
C SER A 286 -9.04 -10.42 -1.03
N ASP A 287 -9.35 -11.72 -0.99
CA ASP A 287 -10.15 -12.33 0.07
C ASP A 287 -9.36 -13.45 0.77
N SER A 288 -8.74 -13.11 1.89
CA SER A 288 -8.02 -14.06 2.75
C SER A 288 -8.96 -14.98 3.56
N SER A 289 -10.29 -14.78 3.49
CA SER A 289 -11.26 -15.46 4.36
C SER A 289 -11.83 -16.75 3.78
N SER A 290 -11.64 -17.01 2.48
CA SER A 290 -12.09 -18.25 1.86
C SER A 290 -10.90 -19.14 1.49
N ASP A 291 -11.01 -20.44 1.80
CA ASP A 291 -10.05 -21.49 1.41
C ASP A 291 -9.93 -21.68 -0.12
N TYR A 292 -10.51 -20.77 -0.91
CA TYR A 292 -10.62 -20.87 -2.36
C TYR A 292 -10.24 -19.54 -3.02
N ILE A 293 -9.18 -19.58 -3.84
CA ILE A 293 -8.64 -18.42 -4.56
C ILE A 293 -9.58 -18.08 -5.73
N TYR A 294 -10.62 -17.29 -5.48
CA TYR A 294 -11.59 -16.91 -6.52
C TYR A 294 -11.37 -15.51 -7.07
N VAL A 295 -10.80 -14.59 -6.30
CA VAL A 295 -10.68 -13.17 -6.67
C VAL A 295 -9.27 -12.67 -6.34
N GLY A 296 -8.67 -11.88 -7.23
CA GLY A 296 -7.36 -11.28 -6.99
C GLY A 296 -7.16 -9.97 -7.73
N ILE A 297 -6.07 -9.28 -7.39
CA ILE A 297 -5.66 -8.03 -8.05
C ILE A 297 -4.27 -8.25 -8.66
N MET A 298 -4.08 -7.80 -9.90
CA MET A 298 -2.80 -7.88 -10.60
C MET A 298 -1.86 -6.73 -10.27
N TYR A 299 -0.59 -7.07 -10.12
CA TYR A 299 0.50 -6.14 -9.87
C TYR A 299 1.71 -6.50 -10.73
N SER A 300 2.36 -5.50 -11.33
CA SER A 300 3.67 -5.62 -11.95
C SER A 300 4.75 -5.26 -10.95
N PHE A 301 5.80 -6.06 -10.91
CA PHE A 301 6.98 -5.83 -10.12
C PHE A 301 8.14 -5.66 -11.08
N TYR A 302 8.89 -4.57 -10.95
CA TYR A 302 10.11 -4.38 -11.73
C TYR A 302 11.19 -3.70 -10.89
N ASN A 303 12.42 -4.19 -11.01
CA ASN A 303 13.56 -3.51 -10.38
C ASN A 303 13.86 -2.23 -11.13
N ASN A 304 13.93 -1.11 -10.42
CA ASN A 304 14.58 0.06 -10.94
C ASN A 304 16.11 -0.15 -10.96
N ASN A 305 16.81 0.61 -11.78
CA ASN A 305 18.28 0.55 -11.89
C ASN A 305 19.02 0.99 -10.61
N LYS A 306 18.30 1.35 -9.54
CA LYS A 306 18.81 1.74 -8.22
C LYS A 306 18.60 0.65 -7.17
N GLY A 307 18.18 -0.55 -7.57
CA GLY A 307 17.96 -1.68 -6.66
C GLY A 307 16.68 -1.59 -5.81
N LYS A 308 15.77 -0.66 -6.10
CA LYS A 308 14.42 -0.67 -5.53
C LYS A 308 13.48 -1.45 -6.45
N VAL A 309 12.52 -2.13 -5.88
CA VAL A 309 11.41 -2.75 -6.63
C VAL A 309 10.31 -1.72 -6.75
N ILE A 310 9.74 -1.54 -7.93
CA ILE A 310 8.54 -0.74 -8.15
C ILE A 310 7.39 -1.72 -8.30
N VAL A 311 6.33 -1.48 -7.55
CA VAL A 311 5.09 -2.27 -7.58
C VAL A 311 4.01 -1.39 -8.19
N GLU A 312 3.47 -1.82 -9.32
CA GLU A 312 2.43 -1.09 -10.04
C GLU A 312 1.17 -1.95 -10.12
N ARG A 313 0.04 -1.43 -9.66
CA ARG A 313 -1.24 -2.09 -9.85
C ARG A 313 -1.60 -2.07 -11.34
N LEU A 314 -1.75 -3.24 -11.93
CA LEU A 314 -2.13 -3.36 -13.33
C LEU A 314 -3.64 -3.27 -13.49
N ARG A 315 -4.07 -2.54 -14.52
CA ARG A 315 -5.49 -2.34 -14.88
C ARG A 315 -5.88 -3.10 -16.15
N THR A 316 -5.08 -4.09 -16.56
CA THR A 316 -5.27 -4.84 -17.80
C THR A 316 -6.47 -5.79 -17.72
N SER A 317 -7.21 -5.90 -18.84
CA SER A 317 -8.35 -6.82 -18.98
C SER A 317 -8.05 -7.96 -19.95
N GLY A 318 -8.39 -9.20 -19.60
CA GLY A 318 -8.07 -10.37 -20.39
C GLY A 318 -8.11 -11.68 -19.63
N VAL A 319 -7.99 -12.80 -20.35
CA VAL A 319 -7.68 -14.10 -19.74
C VAL A 319 -6.17 -14.24 -19.60
N PHE A 320 -5.73 -14.69 -18.43
CA PHE A 320 -4.31 -14.92 -18.11
C PHE A 320 -4.13 -16.25 -17.37
N ALA A 321 -2.97 -16.87 -17.54
CA ALA A 321 -2.57 -18.04 -16.76
C ALA A 321 -1.65 -17.61 -15.62
N PHE A 322 -1.88 -18.17 -14.44
CA PHE A 322 -1.05 -17.95 -13.27
C PHE A 322 -0.65 -19.27 -12.61
N LEU A 323 0.61 -19.36 -12.19
CA LEU A 323 1.18 -20.48 -11.45
C LEU A 323 1.08 -20.22 -9.95
N TYR A 324 0.57 -21.20 -9.19
CA TYR A 324 0.56 -21.16 -7.73
C TYR A 324 1.98 -21.24 -7.17
N ASN A 325 2.40 -20.21 -6.43
CA ASN A 325 3.65 -20.19 -5.68
C ASN A 325 3.32 -20.25 -4.18
N SER A 326 4.07 -21.04 -3.40
CA SER A 326 3.79 -21.37 -2.00
C SER A 326 3.85 -20.21 -1.00
N GLY A 327 3.92 -18.96 -1.47
CA GLY A 327 4.13 -17.74 -0.68
C GLY A 327 3.05 -16.67 -0.83
N ASN A 328 1.76 -17.06 -0.91
CA ASN A 328 0.57 -16.19 -0.90
C ASN A 328 0.26 -15.38 -2.19
N GLY A 329 1.02 -15.57 -3.27
CA GLY A 329 0.79 -14.91 -4.56
C GLY A 329 0.84 -15.89 -5.73
N LEU A 330 0.12 -15.57 -6.81
CA LEU A 330 0.16 -16.30 -8.06
C LEU A 330 1.05 -15.58 -9.07
N VAL A 331 1.92 -16.30 -9.76
CA VAL A 331 2.88 -15.71 -10.72
C VAL A 331 2.31 -15.85 -12.13
N LYS A 332 2.21 -14.76 -12.89
CA LYS A 332 1.74 -14.81 -14.28
C LYS A 332 2.70 -15.65 -15.12
N VAL A 333 2.16 -16.59 -15.89
CA VAL A 333 2.91 -17.35 -16.90
C VAL A 333 3.25 -16.40 -18.06
N LYS A 334 4.51 -16.39 -18.50
CA LYS A 334 4.95 -15.51 -19.59
C LYS A 334 4.67 -16.14 -20.95
N ASP A 335 4.57 -15.32 -21.99
CA ASP A 335 4.33 -15.81 -23.35
C ASP A 335 5.41 -16.81 -23.83
N GLU A 336 6.66 -16.58 -23.44
CA GLU A 336 7.80 -17.47 -23.71
C GLU A 336 7.71 -18.83 -23.02
N ASP A 337 7.01 -18.92 -21.88
CA ASP A 337 6.85 -20.16 -21.11
C ASP A 337 5.94 -21.16 -21.83
N PHE A 338 4.96 -20.71 -22.62
CA PHE A 338 4.09 -21.58 -23.42
C PHE A 338 4.84 -22.32 -24.54
N ALA A 339 5.91 -21.72 -25.05
CA ALA A 339 6.78 -22.32 -26.06
C ALA A 339 7.92 -23.17 -25.46
N SER A 340 8.10 -23.13 -24.13
CA SER A 340 9.17 -23.83 -23.43
C SER A 340 8.84 -25.31 -23.21
N THR A 341 9.79 -26.20 -23.49
CA THR A 341 9.66 -27.64 -23.19
C THR A 341 9.93 -27.97 -21.72
N THR A 342 10.37 -27.01 -20.91
CA THR A 342 10.77 -27.25 -19.52
C THR A 342 9.87 -26.57 -18.50
N PHE A 343 9.04 -25.61 -18.93
CA PHE A 343 8.16 -24.87 -18.02
C PHE A 343 6.98 -25.72 -17.57
N PHE A 344 6.16 -26.20 -18.51
CA PHE A 344 4.98 -27.01 -18.23
C PHE A 344 5.34 -28.50 -18.09
N THR A 345 5.45 -28.94 -16.83
CA THR A 345 5.76 -30.31 -16.42
C THR A 345 4.56 -30.94 -15.72
N SER A 346 4.69 -32.20 -15.28
CA SER A 346 3.67 -32.85 -14.46
C SER A 346 3.45 -32.19 -13.09
N THR A 347 4.32 -31.26 -12.67
CA THR A 347 4.18 -30.54 -11.39
C THR A 347 3.64 -29.13 -11.59
N THR A 348 4.13 -28.37 -12.58
CA THR A 348 3.74 -26.97 -12.79
C THR A 348 2.39 -26.83 -13.49
N LEU A 349 2.07 -27.74 -14.41
CA LEU A 349 0.80 -27.68 -15.14
C LEU A 349 -0.41 -27.81 -14.20
N PRO A 350 -0.49 -28.80 -13.28
CA PRO A 350 -1.57 -28.88 -12.29
C PRO A 350 -1.61 -27.73 -11.28
N GLN A 351 -0.54 -26.92 -11.19
CA GLN A 351 -0.46 -25.72 -10.36
C GLN A 351 -0.81 -24.45 -11.13
N THR A 352 -1.13 -24.56 -12.42
CA THR A 352 -1.53 -23.43 -13.27
C THR A 352 -3.05 -23.27 -13.25
N TYR A 353 -3.50 -22.03 -13.11
CA TYR A 353 -4.89 -21.61 -13.04
C TYR A 353 -5.15 -20.53 -14.09
N LEU A 354 -6.37 -20.49 -14.64
CA LEU A 354 -6.78 -19.42 -15.55
C LEU A 354 -7.63 -18.40 -14.79
N TYR A 355 -7.34 -17.13 -15.01
CA TYR A 355 -8.11 -16.01 -14.45
C TYR A 355 -8.57 -15.10 -15.58
N TYR A 356 -9.80 -14.62 -15.48
CA TYR A 356 -10.28 -13.51 -16.27
C TYR A 356 -10.15 -12.24 -15.45
N CYS A 357 -9.45 -11.24 -15.96
CA CYS A 357 -9.29 -9.95 -15.32
C CYS A 357 -10.11 -8.88 -16.05
N GLN A 358 -10.82 -8.06 -15.28
CA GLN A 358 -11.49 -6.86 -15.73
C GLN A 358 -10.93 -5.69 -14.93
N ASN A 359 -10.25 -4.75 -15.61
CA ASN A 359 -9.66 -3.56 -15.00
C ASN A 359 -8.71 -3.89 -13.83
N GLY A 360 -7.96 -4.99 -13.95
CA GLY A 360 -7.02 -5.46 -12.94
C GLY A 360 -7.60 -6.34 -11.83
N GLN A 361 -8.93 -6.41 -11.69
CA GLN A 361 -9.60 -7.34 -10.80
C GLN A 361 -9.84 -8.65 -11.53
N CYS A 362 -9.28 -9.72 -11.00
CA CYS A 362 -9.25 -11.03 -11.62
C CYS A 362 -10.15 -11.99 -10.89
N THR A 363 -10.94 -12.77 -11.62
CA THR A 363 -11.67 -13.91 -11.07
C THR A 363 -11.32 -15.19 -11.78
N LEU A 364 -11.29 -16.29 -11.04
CA LEU A 364 -10.99 -17.61 -11.58
C LEU A 364 -11.93 -17.92 -12.76
N THR A 365 -11.40 -18.45 -13.85
CA THR A 365 -12.18 -18.86 -15.02
C THR A 365 -11.76 -20.23 -15.52
N ASN A 366 -12.63 -20.86 -16.28
CA ASN A 366 -12.33 -22.11 -16.96
C ASN A 366 -11.93 -21.82 -18.42
N GLY A 367 -11.20 -22.73 -19.03
CA GLY A 367 -10.75 -22.52 -20.40
C GLY A 367 -9.75 -23.56 -20.85
N PHE A 368 -9.08 -23.24 -21.94
CA PHE A 368 -8.09 -24.08 -22.58
C PHE A 368 -6.77 -23.36 -22.71
N LEU A 369 -5.69 -24.11 -22.53
CA LEU A 369 -4.32 -23.63 -22.59
C LEU A 369 -3.55 -24.48 -23.60
N LYS A 370 -2.99 -23.81 -24.62
CA LYS A 370 -2.06 -24.36 -25.61
C LYS A 370 -0.65 -24.21 -25.07
N TYR A 371 0.12 -25.30 -25.04
CA TYR A 371 1.50 -25.29 -24.57
C TYR A 371 2.36 -26.33 -25.27
N LYS A 372 3.68 -26.17 -25.17
CA LYS A 372 4.66 -27.17 -25.59
C LYS A 372 5.00 -28.09 -24.42
N ASN A 373 4.77 -29.39 -24.57
CA ASN A 373 5.09 -30.35 -23.51
C ASN A 373 6.59 -30.72 -23.48
N SER A 374 6.99 -31.52 -22.48
CA SER A 374 8.38 -31.97 -22.30
C SER A 374 8.94 -32.82 -23.44
N LYS A 375 8.08 -33.38 -24.30
CA LYS A 375 8.47 -34.11 -25.52
C LYS A 375 8.59 -33.20 -26.74
N GLY A 376 8.31 -31.90 -26.60
CA GLY A 376 8.36 -30.92 -27.68
C GLY A 376 7.10 -30.83 -28.53
N ASN A 377 6.05 -31.60 -28.21
CA ASN A 377 4.78 -31.57 -28.94
C ASN A 377 3.88 -30.45 -28.40
N ILE A 378 3.09 -29.82 -29.28
CA ILE A 378 2.04 -28.89 -28.85
C ILE A 378 0.86 -29.69 -28.32
N GLY A 379 0.46 -29.39 -27.10
CA GLY A 379 -0.73 -29.92 -26.44
C GLY A 379 -1.73 -28.82 -26.14
N VAL A 380 -2.98 -29.25 -25.90
CA VAL A 380 -4.04 -28.41 -25.34
C VAL A 380 -4.55 -29.11 -24.09
N VAL A 381 -4.65 -28.37 -22.99
CA VAL A 381 -5.31 -28.85 -21.77
C VAL A 381 -6.54 -28.04 -21.47
N TYR A 382 -7.52 -28.70 -20.83
CA TYR A 382 -8.63 -28.02 -20.20
C TYR A 382 -8.27 -27.68 -18.76
N CYS A 383 -8.54 -26.45 -18.38
CA CYS A 383 -8.32 -25.94 -17.03
C CYS A 383 -9.69 -25.75 -16.36
N TYR A 384 -10.01 -26.66 -15.44
CA TYR A 384 -11.19 -26.58 -14.58
C TYR A 384 -10.72 -26.30 -13.16
N ARG A 385 -10.77 -25.03 -12.76
CA ARG A 385 -9.98 -24.47 -11.63
C ARG A 385 -8.48 -24.54 -11.90
N ASN A 386 -7.89 -25.73 -11.99
CA ASN A 386 -6.49 -25.94 -12.36
C ASN A 386 -6.34 -26.71 -13.67
N CYS A 387 -5.18 -26.60 -14.31
CA CYS A 387 -4.89 -27.24 -15.60
C CYS A 387 -4.37 -28.67 -15.41
N ALA A 388 -5.20 -29.69 -15.62
CA ALA A 388 -4.80 -31.07 -15.31
C ALA A 388 -5.19 -32.12 -16.36
N SER A 389 -6.08 -31.80 -17.30
CA SER A 389 -6.63 -32.79 -18.24
C SER A 389 -6.16 -32.51 -19.66
N ASP A 390 -5.28 -33.40 -20.17
CA ASP A 390 -4.94 -33.42 -21.60
C ASP A 390 -6.20 -33.57 -22.44
N VAL A 391 -6.37 -32.67 -23.40
CA VAL A 391 -7.46 -32.75 -24.36
C VAL A 391 -7.01 -33.63 -25.52
N THR A 392 -7.69 -34.76 -25.72
CA THR A 392 -7.37 -35.73 -26.77
C THR A 392 -8.09 -35.48 -28.09
N TYR A 393 -8.90 -34.41 -28.18
CA TYR A 393 -9.64 -34.08 -29.38
C TYR A 393 -8.71 -33.60 -30.50
N THR A 394 -9.02 -34.03 -31.72
CA THR A 394 -8.33 -33.60 -32.96
C THR A 394 -9.27 -32.90 -33.94
N SER A 395 -10.55 -32.79 -33.59
CA SER A 395 -11.62 -32.16 -34.37
C SER A 395 -12.82 -31.86 -33.48
N CYS A 396 -13.77 -31.08 -34.01
CA CYS A 396 -15.00 -30.72 -33.30
C CYS A 396 -16.02 -31.86 -33.25
N ALA A 397 -16.04 -32.59 -32.14
CA ALA A 397 -17.11 -33.55 -31.82
C ALA A 397 -18.26 -32.89 -31.03
N TYR A 398 -17.93 -31.88 -30.21
CA TYR A 398 -18.85 -31.15 -29.34
C TYR A 398 -18.54 -29.65 -29.42
N SER A 399 -19.45 -28.78 -28.96
CA SER A 399 -19.14 -27.36 -28.74
C SER A 399 -18.35 -27.17 -27.45
N GLU A 400 -17.82 -25.97 -27.25
CA GLU A 400 -17.14 -25.55 -26.00
C GLU A 400 -15.87 -26.36 -25.70
N ILE A 401 -15.25 -26.95 -26.73
CA ILE A 401 -13.96 -27.65 -26.65
C ILE A 401 -12.92 -26.96 -27.53
N ALA A 402 -11.66 -26.94 -27.10
CA ALA A 402 -10.55 -26.48 -27.93
C ALA A 402 -9.58 -27.63 -28.25
N TYR A 403 -8.91 -27.53 -29.40
CA TYR A 403 -7.91 -28.50 -29.82
C TYR A 403 -6.83 -27.85 -30.69
N TYR A 404 -5.70 -28.54 -30.87
CA TYR A 404 -4.66 -28.12 -31.80
C TYR A 404 -4.72 -28.95 -33.09
N ASP A 405 -5.02 -28.31 -34.21
CA ASP A 405 -4.97 -28.93 -35.53
C ASP A 405 -3.50 -29.02 -35.96
N SER A 406 -2.88 -30.18 -35.78
CA SER A 406 -1.47 -30.41 -36.13
C SER A 406 -1.18 -30.39 -37.63
N LYS A 407 -2.19 -30.53 -38.50
CA LYS A 407 -2.01 -30.45 -39.96
C LYS A 407 -1.92 -29.01 -40.42
N GLN A 408 -2.72 -28.13 -39.80
CA GLN A 408 -2.73 -26.70 -40.10
C GLN A 408 -1.83 -25.89 -39.17
N SER A 409 -1.33 -26.49 -38.10
CA SER A 409 -0.63 -25.82 -37.00
C SER A 409 -1.44 -24.69 -36.38
N LYS A 410 -2.73 -24.95 -36.10
CA LYS A 410 -3.69 -23.96 -35.62
C LYS A 410 -4.33 -24.36 -34.31
N PHE A 411 -4.49 -23.40 -33.41
CA PHE A 411 -5.30 -23.56 -32.22
C PHE A 411 -6.76 -23.26 -32.55
N MET A 412 -7.67 -24.19 -32.26
CA MET A 412 -9.05 -24.13 -32.70
C MET A 412 -10.01 -24.23 -31.51
N LEU A 413 -11.10 -23.46 -31.53
CA LEU A 413 -12.25 -23.57 -30.63
C LEU A 413 -13.45 -24.11 -31.41
N CYS A 414 -14.17 -25.07 -30.85
CA CYS A 414 -15.40 -25.60 -31.41
C CYS A 414 -16.61 -24.89 -30.80
N ILE A 415 -17.48 -24.34 -31.63
CA ILE A 415 -18.70 -23.65 -31.19
C ILE A 415 -19.91 -24.13 -31.99
N LYS A 416 -21.12 -23.87 -31.49
CA LYS A 416 -22.36 -24.10 -32.24
C LYS A 416 -22.47 -23.07 -33.37
N ASP A 417 -22.81 -23.52 -34.57
CA ASP A 417 -23.09 -22.66 -35.72
C ASP A 417 -24.34 -21.82 -35.43
N ARG A 418 -24.25 -20.51 -35.62
CA ARG A 418 -25.33 -19.58 -35.26
C ARG A 418 -26.58 -19.76 -36.11
N THR A 419 -26.41 -20.13 -37.37
CA THR A 419 -27.50 -20.36 -38.32
C THR A 419 -28.13 -21.74 -38.16
N SER A 420 -27.34 -22.70 -37.69
CA SER A 420 -27.77 -24.07 -37.43
C SER A 420 -27.18 -24.59 -36.12
N PRO A 421 -27.81 -24.31 -34.96
CA PRO A 421 -27.24 -24.61 -33.63
C PRO A 421 -26.94 -26.10 -33.38
N LYS A 422 -27.41 -27.00 -34.24
CA LYS A 422 -27.10 -28.45 -34.23
C LYS A 422 -25.76 -28.79 -34.90
N LYS A 423 -25.25 -27.89 -35.75
CA LYS A 423 -23.97 -28.01 -36.44
C LYS A 423 -22.89 -27.36 -35.58
N ILE A 424 -21.74 -28.01 -35.48
CA ILE A 424 -20.58 -27.48 -34.76
C ILE A 424 -19.55 -27.03 -35.80
N VAL A 425 -18.95 -25.86 -35.58
CA VAL A 425 -17.92 -25.27 -36.44
C VAL A 425 -16.66 -25.01 -35.63
N SER A 426 -15.50 -25.07 -36.28
CA SER A 426 -14.22 -24.71 -35.69
C SER A 426 -13.85 -23.27 -36.04
N ILE A 427 -13.39 -22.52 -35.04
CA ILE A 427 -12.88 -21.16 -35.17
C ILE A 427 -11.41 -21.16 -34.77
N GLU A 428 -10.56 -20.58 -35.61
CA GLU A 428 -9.14 -20.39 -35.30
C GLU A 428 -8.95 -19.32 -34.22
N ILE A 429 -8.09 -19.63 -33.26
CA ILE A 429 -7.58 -18.67 -32.28
C ILE A 429 -6.25 -18.16 -32.83
N PRO A 430 -6.22 -16.93 -33.38
CA PRO A 430 -5.03 -16.41 -34.04
C PRO A 430 -3.94 -16.08 -33.02
N GLU A 431 -2.69 -16.24 -33.43
CA GLU A 431 -1.56 -15.76 -32.66
C GLU A 431 -1.45 -14.23 -32.74
N ASN A 432 -0.95 -13.60 -31.66
CA ASN A 432 -0.74 -12.15 -31.56
C ASN A 432 -2.00 -11.29 -31.74
N LYS A 433 -3.19 -11.87 -31.56
CA LYS A 433 -4.44 -11.15 -31.64
C LYS A 433 -5.44 -11.69 -30.62
N LYS A 434 -5.89 -10.78 -29.76
CA LYS A 434 -7.04 -11.01 -28.89
C LYS A 434 -8.32 -11.13 -29.72
N ILE A 435 -9.09 -12.19 -29.51
CA ILE A 435 -10.40 -12.39 -30.14
C ILE A 435 -11.46 -12.69 -29.08
N ARG A 436 -12.71 -12.37 -29.45
CA ARG A 436 -13.91 -12.70 -28.68
C ARG A 436 -14.85 -13.53 -29.52
N ILE A 437 -15.36 -14.61 -28.94
CA ILE A 437 -16.22 -15.56 -29.63
C ILE A 437 -17.48 -15.75 -28.78
N LEU A 438 -18.64 -15.62 -29.43
CA LEU A 438 -19.93 -15.93 -28.81
C LEU A 438 -20.38 -17.32 -29.24
N ASP A 439 -20.62 -18.20 -28.28
CA ASP A 439 -21.22 -19.53 -28.48
C ASP A 439 -22.65 -19.57 -27.93
N ILE A 440 -23.54 -20.29 -28.60
CA ILE A 440 -24.94 -20.39 -28.17
C ILE A 440 -25.03 -21.26 -26.91
N TYR A 441 -25.65 -20.74 -25.85
CA TYR A 441 -25.84 -21.47 -24.60
C TYR A 441 -26.63 -22.77 -24.80
N ALA A 442 -27.85 -22.63 -25.33
CA ALA A 442 -28.75 -23.74 -25.63
C ALA A 442 -29.53 -23.47 -26.91
N ALA A 443 -30.00 -24.52 -27.58
CA ALA A 443 -30.83 -24.36 -28.77
C ALA A 443 -32.07 -23.50 -28.45
N ASN A 444 -32.27 -22.42 -29.21
CA ASN A 444 -33.32 -21.40 -29.01
C ASN A 444 -33.14 -20.48 -27.78
N SER A 445 -31.97 -20.49 -27.14
CA SER A 445 -31.66 -19.55 -26.06
C SER A 445 -31.24 -18.19 -26.64
N PRO A 446 -31.70 -17.06 -26.08
CA PRO A 446 -31.17 -15.73 -26.40
C PRO A 446 -29.79 -15.47 -25.75
N TYR A 447 -29.30 -16.43 -24.96
CA TYR A 447 -28.05 -16.32 -24.21
C TYR A 447 -26.88 -16.96 -24.94
N TYR A 448 -25.75 -16.27 -24.82
CA TYR A 448 -24.47 -16.66 -25.40
C TYR A 448 -23.41 -16.77 -24.32
N TYR A 449 -22.57 -17.79 -24.38
CA TYR A 449 -21.28 -17.77 -23.68
C TYR A 449 -20.32 -16.87 -24.42
N LEU A 450 -19.58 -16.05 -23.67
CA LEU A 450 -18.50 -15.23 -24.22
C LEU A 450 -17.16 -15.90 -23.91
N PHE A 451 -16.44 -16.29 -24.95
CA PHE A 451 -15.05 -16.72 -24.87
C PHE A 451 -14.12 -15.57 -25.26
N GLU A 452 -12.98 -15.48 -24.59
CA GLU A 452 -11.96 -14.47 -24.86
C GLU A 452 -10.57 -15.11 -24.88
N SER A 453 -9.80 -14.84 -25.94
CA SER A 453 -8.42 -15.30 -26.02
C SER A 453 -7.48 -14.33 -25.31
N ASP A 454 -6.31 -14.83 -24.93
CA ASP A 454 -5.20 -13.93 -24.62
C ASP A 454 -4.64 -13.28 -25.90
N GLY A 455 -3.80 -12.26 -25.71
CA GLY A 455 -3.17 -11.54 -26.82
C GLY A 455 -2.18 -12.39 -27.61
N SER A 456 -1.56 -13.40 -27.00
CA SER A 456 -0.59 -14.28 -27.67
C SER A 456 -1.22 -15.49 -28.37
N GLY A 457 -2.50 -15.79 -28.14
CA GLY A 457 -3.21 -16.92 -28.75
C GLY A 457 -2.81 -18.27 -28.15
N ASN A 458 -2.39 -18.27 -26.88
CA ASN A 458 -2.07 -19.48 -26.12
C ASN A 458 -3.18 -19.88 -25.16
N ILE A 459 -4.10 -18.97 -24.84
CA ILE A 459 -5.19 -19.20 -23.90
C ILE A 459 -6.50 -18.79 -24.56
N ILE A 460 -7.55 -19.57 -24.32
CA ILE A 460 -8.94 -19.22 -24.60
C ILE A 460 -9.76 -19.60 -23.38
N GLY A 461 -10.40 -18.62 -22.73
CA GLY A 461 -11.17 -18.85 -21.51
C GLY A 461 -12.58 -18.31 -21.63
N TYR A 462 -13.45 -18.75 -20.72
CA TYR A 462 -14.71 -18.06 -20.50
C TYR A 462 -14.41 -16.65 -19.98
N SER A 463 -15.07 -15.67 -20.57
CA SER A 463 -15.06 -14.31 -20.05
C SER A 463 -15.88 -14.25 -18.76
N ASN A 464 -15.34 -13.54 -17.77
CA ASN A 464 -16.08 -13.15 -16.57
C ASN A 464 -16.45 -11.65 -16.60
N ALA A 465 -16.40 -11.02 -17.78
CA ALA A 465 -16.65 -9.59 -17.92
C ALA A 465 -18.11 -9.24 -17.70
N MET A 466 -18.37 -8.20 -16.92
CA MET A 466 -19.70 -7.61 -16.79
C MET A 466 -19.74 -6.27 -17.54
N GLY A 467 -20.82 -6.01 -18.27
CA GLY A 467 -20.98 -4.75 -19.02
C GLY A 467 -21.59 -4.95 -20.41
N GLY A 468 -21.25 -4.02 -21.32
CA GLY A 468 -21.74 -3.96 -22.68
C GLY A 468 -20.70 -4.40 -23.71
N LEU A 469 -21.18 -4.97 -24.82
CA LEU A 469 -20.40 -5.38 -25.98
C LEU A 469 -21.15 -4.97 -27.25
N LEU A 470 -20.53 -4.20 -28.15
CA LEU A 470 -21.10 -3.88 -29.46
C LEU A 470 -20.70 -4.95 -30.48
N TYR A 471 -21.66 -5.76 -30.91
CA TYR A 471 -21.39 -6.94 -31.74
C TYR A 471 -22.39 -7.05 -32.89
N ASP A 472 -21.92 -7.32 -34.10
CA ASP A 472 -22.79 -7.60 -35.26
C ASP A 472 -23.20 -9.08 -35.21
N ILE A 473 -24.30 -9.34 -34.50
CA ILE A 473 -24.73 -10.71 -34.23
C ILE A 473 -25.47 -11.33 -35.43
N TYR A 474 -26.03 -10.47 -36.29
CA TYR A 474 -26.83 -10.86 -37.46
C TYR A 474 -26.07 -10.81 -38.78
N GLU A 475 -24.78 -10.48 -38.75
CA GLU A 475 -23.90 -10.38 -39.92
C GLU A 475 -24.44 -9.42 -41.00
N ASN A 476 -25.07 -8.33 -40.56
CA ASN A 476 -25.72 -7.35 -41.44
C ASN A 476 -24.97 -6.01 -41.52
N GLY A 477 -23.81 -5.93 -40.87
CA GLY A 477 -22.96 -4.73 -40.77
C GLY A 477 -23.37 -3.75 -39.67
N LYS A 478 -24.47 -4.00 -38.95
CA LYS A 478 -24.91 -3.21 -37.78
C LYS A 478 -24.52 -3.95 -36.51
N LYS A 479 -24.05 -3.20 -35.52
CA LYS A 479 -23.71 -3.75 -34.21
C LYS A 479 -24.86 -3.56 -33.25
N GLU A 480 -25.26 -4.62 -32.59
CA GLU A 480 -26.19 -4.60 -31.47
C GLU A 480 -25.44 -4.44 -30.14
N LEU A 481 -26.07 -3.78 -29.18
CA LEU A 481 -25.58 -3.80 -27.80
C LEU A 481 -25.98 -5.12 -27.15
N MET A 482 -24.97 -5.89 -26.76
CA MET A 482 -25.11 -7.06 -25.92
C MET A 482 -24.78 -6.71 -24.48
N GLY A 483 -25.70 -7.04 -23.56
CA GLY A 483 -25.48 -6.97 -22.12
C GLY A 483 -24.96 -8.30 -21.62
N CYS A 484 -23.82 -8.27 -20.95
CA CYS A 484 -23.15 -9.44 -20.40
C CYS A 484 -23.18 -9.37 -18.87
N TYR A 485 -23.68 -10.42 -18.24
CA TYR A 485 -23.86 -10.49 -16.80
C TYR A 485 -23.51 -11.87 -16.25
N ARG A 486 -23.22 -11.88 -14.95
CA ARG A 486 -22.78 -13.06 -14.21
C ARG A 486 -23.78 -13.37 -13.11
N THR A 487 -24.13 -14.64 -12.95
CA THR A 487 -25.07 -15.09 -11.91
C THR A 487 -24.39 -15.34 -10.57
N ASP A 488 -23.16 -15.86 -10.58
CA ASP A 488 -22.29 -16.00 -9.42
C ASP A 488 -20.81 -16.01 -9.87
N GLU A 489 -19.87 -15.88 -8.92
CA GLU A 489 -18.43 -15.79 -9.22
C GLU A 489 -17.81 -17.04 -9.86
N ARG A 490 -18.53 -18.17 -9.88
CA ARG A 490 -18.04 -19.47 -10.37
C ARG A 490 -18.52 -19.78 -11.78
N ASN A 491 -19.62 -19.17 -12.19
CA ASN A 491 -20.22 -19.40 -13.50
C ASN A 491 -19.64 -18.45 -14.55
N PRO A 492 -19.51 -18.93 -15.79
CA PRO A 492 -19.13 -18.06 -16.91
C PRO A 492 -20.18 -16.97 -17.13
N THR A 493 -19.76 -15.88 -17.75
CA THR A 493 -20.67 -14.79 -18.14
C THR A 493 -21.59 -15.23 -19.27
N PHE A 494 -22.85 -14.81 -19.17
CA PHE A 494 -23.83 -14.92 -20.26
C PHE A 494 -24.08 -13.55 -20.86
N CYS A 495 -24.13 -13.48 -22.17
CA CYS A 495 -24.48 -12.28 -22.91
C CYS A 495 -25.81 -12.45 -23.64
N GLN A 496 -26.58 -11.38 -23.76
CA GLN A 496 -27.79 -11.33 -24.59
C GLN A 496 -27.92 -9.98 -25.29
N VAL A 497 -28.64 -9.93 -26.40
CA VAL A 497 -28.99 -8.66 -27.07
C VAL A 497 -29.95 -7.87 -26.18
N LEU A 498 -29.64 -6.60 -25.93
CA LEU A 498 -30.51 -5.69 -25.18
C LEU A 498 -31.48 -4.98 -26.13
N ILE A 499 -32.74 -4.85 -25.70
CA ILE A 499 -33.81 -4.21 -26.49
C ILE A 499 -34.10 -2.79 -25.98
N ASN A 500 -33.91 -2.53 -24.69
CA ASN A 500 -34.02 -1.22 -24.06
C ASN A 500 -32.72 -0.93 -23.32
N TYR A 501 -31.91 0.02 -23.82
CA TYR A 501 -30.51 0.11 -23.42
C TYR A 501 -29.97 1.53 -23.23
N ASP A 502 -30.79 2.47 -22.79
CA ASP A 502 -30.31 3.84 -22.57
C ASP A 502 -29.30 3.94 -21.42
N GLY A 503 -28.29 4.81 -21.58
CA GLY A 503 -27.29 5.14 -20.57
C GLY A 503 -25.93 4.49 -20.82
N TYR A 504 -25.16 4.26 -19.76
CA TYR A 504 -23.75 3.86 -19.85
C TYR A 504 -23.53 2.40 -19.44
N TYR A 505 -22.67 1.71 -20.18
CA TYR A 505 -22.25 0.33 -19.92
C TYR A 505 -20.73 0.26 -19.91
N ILE A 506 -20.14 -0.57 -19.05
CA ILE A 506 -18.69 -0.83 -19.14
C ILE A 506 -18.39 -1.50 -20.47
N ASN A 507 -17.48 -0.93 -21.26
CA ASN A 507 -17.11 -1.52 -22.53
C ASN A 507 -16.17 -2.71 -22.33
N ILE A 508 -16.69 -3.92 -22.49
CA ILE A 508 -15.92 -5.17 -22.34
C ILE A 508 -14.80 -5.26 -23.39
N GLU A 509 -14.95 -4.57 -24.53
CA GLU A 509 -13.93 -4.56 -25.57
C GLU A 509 -12.79 -3.59 -25.32
N SER A 510 -12.98 -2.61 -24.44
CA SER A 510 -12.01 -1.55 -24.24
C SER A 510 -10.68 -2.08 -23.75
N ILE A 511 -9.61 -1.58 -24.35
CA ILE A 511 -8.23 -1.78 -23.87
C ILE A 511 -7.97 -0.87 -22.67
N ASN A 512 -8.63 0.29 -22.63
CA ASN A 512 -8.51 1.27 -21.56
C ASN A 512 -9.55 1.00 -20.48
N SER A 513 -9.17 1.12 -19.21
CA SER A 513 -10.05 0.88 -18.06
C SER A 513 -11.17 1.91 -17.89
N ASN A 514 -11.14 3.02 -18.63
CA ASN A 514 -12.16 4.07 -18.66
C ASN A 514 -13.14 3.97 -19.85
N GLY A 515 -13.04 2.92 -20.66
CA GLY A 515 -13.90 2.76 -21.83
C GLY A 515 -15.33 2.37 -21.42
N LEU A 516 -16.29 3.20 -21.81
CA LEU A 516 -17.72 2.92 -21.67
C LEU A 516 -18.38 2.84 -23.05
N ILE A 517 -19.59 2.30 -23.10
CA ILE A 517 -20.52 2.42 -24.21
C ILE A 517 -21.65 3.29 -23.71
N TYR A 518 -21.84 4.46 -24.32
CA TYR A 518 -23.00 5.31 -24.07
C TYR A 518 -24.04 5.06 -25.14
N CYS A 519 -25.27 4.80 -24.73
CA CYS A 519 -26.36 4.54 -25.63
C CYS A 519 -27.56 5.45 -25.38
N THR A 520 -28.23 5.76 -26.48
CA THR A 520 -29.54 6.38 -26.53
C THR A 520 -30.48 5.46 -27.29
N ALA A 521 -31.78 5.78 -27.32
CA ALA A 521 -32.80 4.98 -28.00
C ALA A 521 -32.49 4.65 -29.48
N ASN A 522 -31.58 5.38 -30.12
CA ASN A 522 -31.27 5.25 -31.54
C ASN A 522 -29.83 4.83 -31.86
N SER A 523 -28.88 4.93 -30.92
CA SER A 523 -27.47 4.70 -31.20
C SER A 523 -26.66 4.38 -29.94
N CYS A 524 -25.52 3.72 -30.13
CA CYS A 524 -24.52 3.47 -29.10
C CYS A 524 -23.14 3.90 -29.60
N ASP A 525 -22.42 4.64 -28.76
CA ASP A 525 -21.08 5.14 -29.04
C ASP A 525 -20.10 4.68 -27.95
N VAL A 526 -18.89 4.33 -28.36
CA VAL A 526 -17.81 4.06 -27.41
C VAL A 526 -17.25 5.40 -26.94
N VAL A 527 -17.25 5.61 -25.63
CA VAL A 527 -16.75 6.84 -24.99
C VAL A 527 -15.68 6.49 -23.95
N SER A 528 -14.89 7.47 -23.53
CA SER A 528 -13.89 7.30 -22.47
C SER A 528 -14.13 8.32 -21.38
N GLU A 529 -14.36 7.84 -20.16
CA GLU A 529 -14.76 8.67 -19.03
C GLU A 529 -13.77 8.53 -17.88
N ASN A 530 -13.02 9.59 -17.60
CA ASN A 530 -11.96 9.53 -16.59
C ASN A 530 -12.51 9.53 -15.17
N ASN A 531 -13.59 10.28 -14.94
CA ASN A 531 -14.04 10.69 -13.61
C ASN A 531 -15.55 10.93 -13.63
N GLY A 532 -16.28 10.32 -12.69
CA GLY A 532 -17.72 10.52 -12.49
C GLY A 532 -18.46 9.27 -12.04
N TYR A 533 -19.75 9.42 -11.81
CA TYR A 533 -20.68 8.31 -11.72
C TYR A 533 -21.51 8.25 -12.99
N PHE A 534 -21.77 7.04 -13.45
CA PHE A 534 -22.55 6.75 -14.65
C PHE A 534 -23.55 5.64 -14.34
N SER A 535 -24.66 5.62 -15.05
CA SER A 535 -25.65 4.56 -14.90
C SER A 535 -26.36 4.24 -16.21
N ASN A 536 -27.15 3.18 -16.21
CA ASN A 536 -28.02 2.83 -17.33
C ASN A 536 -29.47 2.66 -16.89
N ILE A 537 -30.33 2.34 -17.86
CA ILE A 537 -31.76 2.11 -17.65
C ILE A 537 -32.07 0.94 -16.69
N SER A 538 -31.12 0.01 -16.51
CA SER A 538 -31.20 -1.06 -15.51
C SER A 538 -30.74 -0.60 -14.11
N ASN A 539 -30.39 0.68 -13.95
CA ASN A 539 -29.87 1.29 -12.73
C ASN A 539 -28.59 0.63 -12.21
N GLU A 540 -27.78 0.05 -13.11
CA GLU A 540 -26.42 -0.37 -12.77
C GLU A 540 -25.58 0.89 -12.57
N LEU A 541 -24.93 1.01 -11.42
CA LEU A 541 -24.07 2.15 -11.09
C LEU A 541 -22.64 1.82 -11.49
N ILE A 542 -22.01 2.71 -12.26
CA ILE A 542 -20.63 2.64 -12.69
C ILE A 542 -19.90 3.83 -12.08
N LYS A 543 -18.84 3.56 -11.32
CA LYS A 543 -17.96 4.59 -10.79
C LYS A 543 -16.70 4.66 -11.65
N CYS A 544 -16.46 5.79 -12.29
CA CYS A 544 -15.19 6.09 -12.94
C CYS A 544 -14.36 7.02 -12.06
N SER A 545 -13.14 6.60 -11.75
CA SER A 545 -12.21 7.37 -10.95
C SER A 545 -10.81 7.14 -11.49
N GLU A 546 -10.09 8.22 -11.77
CA GLU A 546 -8.70 8.15 -12.24
C GLU A 546 -8.53 7.26 -13.48
N SER A 547 -9.44 7.39 -14.43
CA SER A 547 -9.51 6.59 -15.67
C SER A 547 -9.73 5.08 -15.45
N VAL A 548 -10.36 4.70 -14.34
CA VAL A 548 -10.86 3.34 -14.12
C VAL A 548 -12.35 3.38 -13.83
N CYS A 549 -13.13 2.73 -14.67
CA CYS A 549 -14.55 2.54 -14.50
C CYS A 549 -14.84 1.13 -13.96
N LEU A 550 -15.56 1.04 -12.85
CA LEU A 550 -15.96 -0.23 -12.23
C LEU A 550 -17.46 -0.20 -11.92
N LEU A 551 -18.09 -1.37 -11.95
CA LEU A 551 -19.45 -1.52 -11.47
C LEU A 551 -19.44 -1.39 -9.95
N GLU A 552 -20.22 -0.47 -9.43
CA GLU A 552 -20.34 -0.22 -8.00
C GLU A 552 -21.46 -1.11 -7.42
N THR A 553 -21.11 -1.99 -6.49
CA THR A 553 -22.06 -2.92 -5.86
C THR A 553 -22.74 -2.35 -4.61
N LEU A 554 -22.52 -1.08 -4.30
CA LEU A 554 -22.90 -0.47 -3.03
C LEU A 554 -24.41 -0.29 -2.88
N THR A 555 -24.97 -0.90 -1.83
CA THR A 555 -26.31 -0.63 -1.29
C THR A 555 -26.19 0.26 -0.06
N TYR A 556 -25.90 1.55 -0.23
CA TYR A 556 -26.08 2.48 0.88
C TYR A 556 -27.56 2.73 1.11
N THR A 557 -27.98 2.65 2.38
CA THR A 557 -29.36 2.96 2.77
C THR A 557 -29.61 4.46 2.94
N SER A 558 -28.55 5.29 2.96
CA SER A 558 -28.66 6.74 3.19
C SER A 558 -27.48 7.53 2.64
N CYS A 559 -27.70 8.82 2.39
CA CYS A 559 -26.68 9.78 2.00
C CYS A 559 -25.84 10.22 3.20
N ILE A 560 -24.51 10.11 3.08
CA ILE A 560 -23.59 10.53 4.15
C ILE A 560 -23.21 11.99 3.95
N ARG A 561 -22.96 12.41 2.70
CA ARG A 561 -22.55 13.77 2.35
C ARG A 561 -23.05 14.20 0.97
N SER A 562 -22.98 15.51 0.73
CA SER A 562 -23.31 16.11 -0.55
C SER A 562 -22.33 15.66 -1.64
N GLY A 563 -22.84 15.42 -2.84
CA GLY A 563 -22.05 15.02 -4.00
C GLY A 563 -21.96 13.50 -4.22
N GLU A 564 -22.29 12.69 -3.23
CA GLU A 564 -22.30 11.23 -3.40
C GLU A 564 -23.40 10.75 -4.36
N VAL A 565 -23.21 9.58 -4.96
CA VAL A 565 -24.24 8.87 -5.72
C VAL A 565 -24.41 7.50 -5.10
N ILE A 566 -25.66 7.12 -4.82
CA ILE A 566 -26.01 5.88 -4.13
C ILE A 566 -27.10 5.12 -4.89
N SER A 567 -27.15 3.81 -4.67
CA SER A 567 -28.21 2.94 -5.19
C SER A 567 -29.07 2.42 -4.05
N ILE A 568 -30.38 2.75 -4.07
CA ILE A 568 -31.34 2.30 -3.05
C ILE A 568 -32.29 1.29 -3.68
N ALA A 569 -32.39 0.10 -3.08
CA ALA A 569 -33.33 -0.94 -3.48
C ALA A 569 -34.66 -0.80 -2.72
N TYR A 570 -35.76 -0.56 -3.43
CA TYR A 570 -37.12 -0.58 -2.88
C TYR A 570 -37.98 -1.60 -3.63
N ASN A 571 -38.52 -2.60 -2.93
CA ASN A 571 -39.33 -3.67 -3.53
C ASN A 571 -38.69 -4.36 -4.75
N LYS A 572 -37.38 -4.64 -4.68
CA LYS A 572 -36.54 -5.21 -5.75
C LYS A 572 -36.22 -4.26 -6.93
N ASN A 573 -36.76 -3.05 -6.95
CA ASN A 573 -36.36 -2.02 -7.91
C ASN A 573 -35.21 -1.21 -7.30
N VAL A 574 -34.03 -1.29 -7.91
CA VAL A 574 -32.88 -0.45 -7.57
C VAL A 574 -33.04 0.86 -8.33
N ASN A 575 -32.90 1.99 -7.65
CA ASN A 575 -32.83 3.32 -8.27
C ASN A 575 -31.53 4.01 -7.85
N VAL A 576 -30.96 4.81 -8.76
CA VAL A 576 -29.76 5.62 -8.52
C VAL A 576 -30.17 7.02 -8.07
N TYR A 577 -29.55 7.50 -7.00
CA TYR A 577 -29.82 8.81 -6.40
C TYR A 577 -28.54 9.61 -6.23
N TYR A 578 -28.63 10.91 -6.51
CA TYR A 578 -27.65 11.91 -6.10
C TYR A 578 -27.93 12.37 -4.65
N CYS A 579 -26.89 12.50 -3.85
CA CYS A 579 -26.98 13.00 -2.49
C CYS A 579 -26.80 14.52 -2.46
N ASN A 580 -27.89 15.24 -2.20
CA ASN A 580 -27.85 16.67 -1.91
C ASN A 580 -27.82 16.85 -0.39
N GLY A 581 -26.62 17.03 0.17
CA GLY A 581 -26.42 16.89 1.61
C GLY A 581 -26.76 15.47 2.09
N LYS A 582 -27.72 15.36 3.03
CA LYS A 582 -28.20 14.06 3.56
C LYS A 582 -29.47 13.55 2.86
N THR A 583 -29.93 14.24 1.82
CA THR A 583 -31.18 13.93 1.15
C THR A 583 -30.91 13.25 -0.20
N PRO A 584 -31.34 11.98 -0.39
CA PRO A 584 -31.26 11.33 -1.69
C PRO A 584 -32.27 11.98 -2.65
N THR A 585 -31.78 12.36 -3.83
CA THR A 585 -32.54 12.97 -4.91
C THR A 585 -32.38 12.13 -6.15
N LEU A 586 -33.48 11.79 -6.84
CA LEU A 586 -33.42 11.06 -8.11
C LEU A 586 -32.59 11.83 -9.13
N LEU A 587 -31.85 11.11 -9.97
CA LEU A 587 -31.14 11.72 -11.08
C LEU A 587 -32.14 12.40 -12.04
N PRO A 588 -31.91 13.67 -12.39
CA PRO A 588 -32.85 14.46 -13.19
C PRO A 588 -32.77 14.08 -14.67
N ASP A 589 -33.88 14.13 -15.40
CA ASP A 589 -33.87 13.80 -16.84
C ASP A 589 -33.00 14.75 -17.67
N ASN A 590 -32.93 16.03 -17.26
CA ASN A 590 -32.14 17.08 -17.90
C ASN A 590 -30.91 17.43 -17.06
N ASP A 591 -29.95 18.07 -17.70
CA ASP A 591 -28.77 18.63 -17.03
C ASP A 591 -29.19 19.55 -15.87
N THR A 592 -28.72 19.21 -14.67
CA THR A 592 -28.94 19.92 -13.42
C THR A 592 -27.61 20.08 -12.71
N TYR A 593 -27.35 21.25 -12.15
CA TYR A 593 -26.07 21.59 -11.57
C TYR A 593 -26.16 21.70 -10.05
N TYR A 594 -25.12 21.27 -9.36
CA TYR A 594 -25.04 21.27 -7.91
C TYR A 594 -23.71 21.86 -7.45
N ILE A 595 -23.77 22.84 -6.56
CA ILE A 595 -22.60 23.38 -5.87
C ILE A 595 -22.28 22.48 -4.68
N VAL A 596 -21.06 21.96 -4.62
CA VAL A 596 -20.59 21.10 -3.53
C VAL A 596 -19.48 21.83 -2.78
N PRO A 597 -19.79 22.48 -1.65
CA PRO A 597 -18.79 23.17 -0.84
C PRO A 597 -18.07 22.22 0.11
N ASN A 598 -16.98 22.72 0.71
CA ASN A 598 -16.20 22.06 1.76
C ASN A 598 -15.58 20.73 1.32
N VAL A 599 -15.04 20.69 0.10
CA VAL A 599 -14.32 19.54 -0.45
C VAL A 599 -12.83 19.84 -0.60
N ILE A 600 -12.04 18.84 -0.96
CA ILE A 600 -10.65 19.02 -1.42
C ILE A 600 -10.63 18.68 -2.91
N ALA A 601 -10.46 19.68 -3.77
CA ALA A 601 -10.54 19.51 -5.24
C ALA A 601 -9.42 18.63 -5.80
N LYS A 602 -8.29 18.52 -5.09
CA LYS A 602 -7.13 17.69 -5.50
C LYS A 602 -7.45 16.20 -5.62
N TYR A 603 -8.52 15.69 -5.00
CA TYR A 603 -8.85 14.26 -5.04
C TYR A 603 -9.73 13.85 -6.23
N THR A 604 -10.13 14.78 -7.11
CA THR A 604 -11.04 14.59 -8.26
C THR A 604 -12.35 13.88 -7.91
N TYR A 605 -13.49 14.47 -8.29
CA TYR A 605 -14.75 13.74 -8.22
C TYR A 605 -14.66 12.42 -9.01
N PRO A 606 -15.13 11.27 -8.51
CA PRO A 606 -16.05 11.06 -7.38
C PRO A 606 -15.40 10.87 -5.99
N ASN A 607 -14.08 10.95 -5.85
CA ASN A 607 -13.41 10.75 -4.56
C ASN A 607 -13.43 12.03 -3.73
N LEU A 608 -14.57 12.30 -3.11
CA LEU A 608 -14.72 13.45 -2.24
C LEU A 608 -13.96 13.26 -0.92
N ALA A 609 -13.35 14.34 -0.41
CA ALA A 609 -12.78 14.45 0.93
C ALA A 609 -13.15 15.82 1.52
N VAL A 610 -13.26 15.93 2.85
CA VAL A 610 -13.66 17.18 3.52
C VAL A 610 -12.54 18.21 3.44
N GLY A 611 -12.85 19.42 2.98
CA GLY A 611 -11.88 20.50 2.79
C GLY A 611 -12.52 21.88 2.77
N LYS A 612 -11.86 22.84 2.09
CA LYS A 612 -12.31 24.24 1.97
C LYS A 612 -12.65 24.64 0.53
N ASP A 613 -12.44 23.75 -0.42
CA ASP A 613 -12.70 24.00 -1.83
C ASP A 613 -14.19 23.84 -2.14
N THR A 614 -14.61 24.43 -3.26
CA THR A 614 -15.93 24.26 -3.84
C THR A 614 -15.78 23.67 -5.24
N ILE A 615 -16.59 22.69 -5.58
CA ILE A 615 -16.68 22.15 -6.96
C ILE A 615 -18.12 22.25 -7.46
N ILE A 616 -18.29 22.10 -8.78
CA ILE A 616 -19.61 22.07 -9.41
C ILE A 616 -19.78 20.72 -10.11
N LEU A 617 -20.90 20.07 -9.80
CA LEU A 617 -21.30 18.83 -10.42
C LEU A 617 -22.44 19.08 -11.41
N LYS A 618 -22.39 18.43 -12.56
CA LYS A 618 -23.49 18.31 -13.52
C LYS A 618 -24.06 16.90 -13.38
N ALA A 619 -25.35 16.82 -13.11
CA ALA A 619 -26.10 15.57 -13.06
C ALA A 619 -27.17 15.54 -14.15
N ASN A 620 -27.35 14.39 -14.77
CA ASN A 620 -28.48 14.08 -15.64
C ASN A 620 -28.90 12.62 -15.39
N LYS A 621 -29.81 12.11 -16.22
CA LYS A 621 -30.48 10.82 -16.01
C LYS A 621 -29.51 9.66 -15.78
N TYR A 622 -28.34 9.72 -16.43
CA TYR A 622 -27.39 8.62 -16.51
C TYR A 622 -25.98 8.99 -16.07
N SER A 623 -25.73 10.20 -15.57
CA SER A 623 -24.38 10.60 -15.17
C SER A 623 -24.37 11.70 -14.10
N VAL A 624 -23.31 11.70 -13.30
CA VAL A 624 -22.92 12.80 -12.42
C VAL A 624 -21.42 13.02 -12.61
N THR A 625 -21.04 14.19 -13.12
CA THR A 625 -19.66 14.53 -13.44
C THR A 625 -19.30 15.92 -12.90
N GLN A 626 -18.02 16.15 -12.65
CA GLN A 626 -17.52 17.48 -12.29
C GLN A 626 -17.27 18.31 -13.56
N ILE A 627 -17.66 19.58 -13.54
CA ILE A 627 -17.47 20.47 -14.69
C ILE A 627 -16.38 21.52 -14.46
N THR A 628 -15.85 22.03 -15.58
CA THR A 628 -14.99 23.21 -15.65
C THR A 628 -15.71 24.31 -16.45
N THR A 629 -15.24 25.55 -16.34
CA THR A 629 -15.78 26.69 -17.09
C THR A 629 -14.76 27.21 -18.10
N ASP A 630 -15.25 27.97 -19.08
CA ASP A 630 -14.38 28.85 -19.86
C ASP A 630 -14.03 30.09 -19.03
N ASP A 631 -13.37 31.03 -19.71
CA ASP A 631 -12.88 32.25 -19.13
C ASP A 631 -14.00 33.29 -18.91
N LYS A 632 -15.24 33.00 -19.35
CA LYS A 632 -16.44 33.78 -19.04
C LYS A 632 -17.15 33.28 -17.78
N GLY A 633 -16.79 32.10 -17.26
CA GLY A 633 -17.45 31.50 -16.11
C GLY A 633 -18.90 31.11 -16.41
N LEU A 634 -19.65 30.72 -15.38
CA LEU A 634 -21.07 30.36 -15.50
C LEU A 634 -21.91 30.98 -14.37
N CYS A 635 -23.11 31.45 -14.71
CA CYS A 635 -24.09 31.94 -13.75
C CYS A 635 -24.92 30.77 -13.24
N TYR A 636 -24.96 30.58 -11.93
CA TYR A 636 -25.71 29.51 -11.31
C TYR A 636 -27.04 30.03 -10.74
N ASP A 637 -28.14 29.49 -11.26
CA ASP A 637 -29.48 29.70 -10.72
C ASP A 637 -29.80 28.58 -9.71
N GLU A 638 -29.69 28.88 -8.42
CA GLU A 638 -30.00 27.94 -7.32
C GLU A 638 -31.47 27.47 -7.33
N THR A 639 -32.40 28.29 -7.84
CA THR A 639 -33.83 27.96 -7.86
C THR A 639 -34.12 26.91 -8.92
N GLN A 640 -33.55 27.09 -10.11
CA GLN A 640 -33.75 26.17 -11.24
C GLN A 640 -32.70 25.07 -11.30
N LYS A 641 -31.58 25.22 -10.57
CA LYS A 641 -30.38 24.38 -10.64
C LYS A 641 -29.83 24.29 -12.06
N THR A 642 -29.87 25.39 -12.80
CA THR A 642 -29.39 25.52 -14.18
C THR A 642 -28.18 26.43 -14.24
N MET A 643 -27.39 26.29 -15.32
CA MET A 643 -26.32 27.22 -15.65
C MET A 643 -26.72 28.08 -16.82
N ILE A 644 -26.50 29.38 -16.70
CA ILE A 644 -26.86 30.40 -17.69
C ILE A 644 -25.58 31.13 -18.11
N GLU A 645 -25.50 31.54 -19.38
CA GLU A 645 -24.36 32.31 -19.90
C GLU A 645 -24.23 33.70 -19.21
N ASP A 646 -22.98 34.12 -19.03
CA ASP A 646 -22.50 35.28 -18.25
C ASP A 646 -23.29 36.59 -18.47
N SER A 647 -23.76 36.86 -19.69
CA SER A 647 -24.50 38.09 -20.01
C SER A 647 -25.76 38.35 -19.16
N GLN A 648 -26.26 37.34 -18.45
CA GLN A 648 -27.45 37.42 -17.60
C GLN A 648 -27.18 37.41 -16.08
N CYS A 649 -25.93 37.19 -15.64
CA CYS A 649 -25.55 37.08 -14.21
C CYS A 649 -25.96 38.32 -13.40
N VAL A 650 -25.57 39.50 -13.90
CA VAL A 650 -25.64 40.77 -13.16
C VAL A 650 -27.09 41.23 -12.98
N SER A 651 -27.96 40.97 -13.97
CA SER A 651 -29.37 41.38 -13.93
C SER A 651 -30.24 40.51 -13.03
N ALA A 652 -29.84 39.27 -12.77
CA ALA A 652 -30.64 38.27 -12.06
C ALA A 652 -30.17 38.00 -10.62
N GLY A 653 -29.06 38.62 -10.17
CA GLY A 653 -28.51 38.41 -8.82
C GLY A 653 -27.98 36.99 -8.61
N LEU A 654 -27.53 36.33 -9.69
CA LEU A 654 -27.03 34.96 -9.66
C LEU A 654 -25.56 34.90 -9.22
N SER A 655 -25.17 33.78 -8.62
CA SER A 655 -23.77 33.53 -8.27
C SER A 655 -22.96 33.18 -9.51
N HIS A 656 -21.88 33.90 -9.76
CA HIS A 656 -20.95 33.62 -10.85
C HIS A 656 -19.86 32.67 -10.36
N TYR A 657 -19.50 31.66 -11.16
CA TYR A 657 -18.44 30.71 -10.84
C TYR A 657 -17.43 30.56 -11.98
N TYR A 658 -16.15 30.48 -11.59
CA TYR A 658 -15.01 30.20 -12.45
C TYR A 658 -14.33 28.92 -11.97
N CYS A 659 -14.28 27.90 -12.83
CA CYS A 659 -13.69 26.59 -12.50
C CYS A 659 -12.63 26.23 -13.56
N SER A 660 -11.37 26.61 -13.34
CA SER A 660 -10.31 26.44 -14.35
C SER A 660 -9.91 24.98 -14.62
N SER A 661 -10.10 24.10 -13.64
CA SER A 661 -9.67 22.70 -13.69
C SER A 661 -10.44 21.89 -12.66
N ILE A 662 -10.64 20.59 -12.90
CA ILE A 662 -11.22 19.68 -11.90
C ILE A 662 -10.36 19.55 -10.64
N CYS A 663 -9.07 19.93 -10.70
CA CYS A 663 -8.10 19.88 -9.60
C CYS A 663 -8.13 21.07 -8.65
N LYS A 664 -8.91 22.10 -8.97
CA LYS A 664 -8.92 23.38 -8.24
C LYS A 664 -10.31 23.71 -7.75
N THR A 665 -10.38 24.53 -6.70
CA THR A 665 -11.65 25.13 -6.28
C THR A 665 -12.21 26.00 -7.40
N CYS A 666 -13.53 25.99 -7.52
CA CYS A 666 -14.27 27.03 -8.21
C CYS A 666 -14.29 28.30 -7.36
N THR A 667 -14.19 29.47 -8.00
CA THR A 667 -14.16 30.78 -7.33
C THR A 667 -15.24 31.70 -7.88
N GLY A 668 -15.65 32.70 -7.09
CA GLY A 668 -16.56 33.75 -7.54
C GLY A 668 -15.91 34.80 -8.44
N GLU A 669 -14.57 34.85 -8.47
CA GLU A 669 -13.78 35.82 -9.24
C GLU A 669 -12.81 35.11 -10.17
N LYS A 670 -12.60 35.67 -11.37
CA LYS A 670 -11.68 35.14 -12.38
C LYS A 670 -10.23 35.32 -11.93
N GLU A 671 -9.44 34.24 -11.96
CA GLU A 671 -8.00 34.29 -11.67
C GLU A 671 -7.22 34.79 -12.89
N SER A 672 -6.42 35.86 -12.73
CA SER A 672 -5.70 36.51 -13.84
C SER A 672 -4.68 35.65 -14.59
N LYS A 673 -4.32 34.47 -14.07
CA LYS A 673 -3.29 33.57 -14.63
C LYS A 673 -3.80 32.14 -14.89
N ALA A 674 -5.08 31.87 -14.67
CA ALA A 674 -5.63 30.55 -14.90
C ALA A 674 -6.01 30.38 -16.38
N VAL A 675 -5.79 29.18 -16.91
CA VAL A 675 -6.30 28.76 -18.23
C VAL A 675 -7.66 28.12 -17.99
N TYR A 676 -8.68 28.62 -18.67
CA TYR A 676 -10.04 28.13 -18.59
C TYR A 676 -10.42 27.54 -19.93
N ASN A 677 -10.77 26.26 -19.96
CA ASN A 677 -11.18 25.56 -21.17
C ASN A 677 -12.33 24.62 -20.81
N ILE A 678 -13.51 24.89 -21.38
CA ILE A 678 -14.59 23.91 -21.38
C ILE A 678 -14.11 22.76 -22.27
N TYR A 679 -14.19 21.53 -21.77
CA TYR A 679 -13.80 20.31 -22.51
C TYR A 679 -12.30 20.13 -22.77
N ALA A 680 -11.39 20.79 -22.03
CA ALA A 680 -9.99 20.35 -22.04
C ALA A 680 -9.91 18.87 -21.62
N GLU A 681 -9.02 18.08 -22.25
CA GLU A 681 -8.70 16.73 -21.81
C GLU A 681 -8.37 16.78 -20.31
N GLN A 682 -9.31 16.30 -19.51
CA GLN A 682 -9.18 16.40 -18.06
C GLN A 682 -8.14 15.38 -17.61
N PRO A 683 -7.19 15.77 -16.74
CA PRO A 683 -6.23 14.83 -16.19
C PRO A 683 -6.99 13.69 -15.51
N SER A 684 -6.50 12.46 -15.68
CA SER A 684 -7.08 11.29 -15.02
C SER A 684 -7.08 11.47 -13.50
N SER A 685 -5.96 11.95 -12.96
CA SER A 685 -5.79 12.30 -11.56
C SER A 685 -5.06 13.63 -11.43
N CYS A 686 -5.48 14.42 -10.44
CA CYS A 686 -4.74 15.60 -9.99
C CYS A 686 -3.54 15.24 -9.12
N ALA A 687 -3.44 13.96 -8.71
CA ALA A 687 -2.24 13.37 -8.15
C ALA A 687 -1.34 12.86 -9.29
N THR A 688 -0.88 13.75 -10.17
CA THR A 688 0.20 13.41 -11.09
C THR A 688 1.46 14.16 -10.69
N TYR A 689 2.50 13.38 -10.42
CA TYR A 689 3.90 13.79 -10.26
C TYR A 689 4.24 14.67 -9.04
N ILE A 690 4.67 14.03 -7.95
CA ILE A 690 5.95 14.48 -7.38
C ILE A 690 6.98 14.11 -8.44
N GLU A 691 7.29 15.03 -9.35
CA GLU A 691 8.60 14.99 -9.99
C GLU A 691 9.60 15.00 -8.84
N ASP A 692 10.35 13.91 -8.74
CA ASP A 692 11.57 13.78 -7.98
C ASP A 692 12.59 14.79 -8.55
N SER A 693 12.38 16.07 -8.29
CA SER A 693 13.19 17.18 -8.76
C SER A 693 14.52 17.28 -8.00
N ASN A 694 14.80 16.34 -7.09
CA ASN A 694 16.03 16.30 -6.29
C ASN A 694 16.97 15.13 -6.62
N LEU A 695 16.64 14.24 -7.57
CA LEU A 695 17.57 13.19 -8.03
C LEU A 695 18.43 13.56 -9.26
N ASN A 696 18.33 14.80 -9.75
CA ASN A 696 19.27 15.38 -10.72
C ASN A 696 20.12 16.50 -10.09
N SER A 697 20.86 16.17 -9.04
CA SER A 697 22.09 16.92 -8.72
C SER A 697 23.14 15.99 -8.11
N ASN A 698 24.10 15.57 -8.95
CA ASN A 698 25.46 15.23 -8.57
C ASN A 698 25.67 14.25 -7.39
N SER A 699 25.37 12.97 -7.57
CA SER A 699 26.18 11.92 -6.94
C SER A 699 27.20 11.41 -7.95
N GLY A 700 28.24 12.23 -8.15
CA GLY A 700 29.43 11.84 -8.89
C GLY A 700 30.00 10.54 -8.30
N ALA A 701 30.44 9.67 -9.18
CA ALA A 701 31.32 8.57 -8.84
C ALA A 701 32.45 9.07 -7.93
N LEU A 702 32.44 8.64 -6.67
CA LEU A 702 33.57 8.79 -5.77
C LEU A 702 34.67 7.86 -6.26
N SER A 703 35.50 8.40 -7.14
CA SER A 703 36.84 7.89 -7.40
C SER A 703 37.59 7.80 -6.08
N ILE A 704 38.10 6.61 -5.79
CA ILE A 704 39.09 6.31 -4.76
C ILE A 704 40.34 7.14 -5.05
N LEU A 705 40.43 8.39 -4.56
CA LEU A 705 41.62 9.25 -4.63
C LEU A 705 41.45 10.50 -3.72
N SER A 706 41.32 10.33 -2.40
CA SER A 706 41.50 11.47 -1.46
C SER A 706 42.02 11.13 -0.06
N TYR A 707 42.43 9.89 0.21
CA TYR A 707 43.01 9.51 1.50
C TYR A 707 44.46 10.00 1.73
N SER A 708 45.11 10.62 0.73
CA SER A 708 46.50 11.10 0.82
C SER A 708 46.63 12.47 1.51
N LYS A 709 45.61 13.34 1.50
CA LYS A 709 45.73 14.70 2.05
C LYS A 709 45.44 14.79 3.55
N VAL A 710 44.58 13.92 4.09
CA VAL A 710 44.26 13.91 5.53
C VAL A 710 45.39 13.27 6.36
N LEU A 711 46.09 12.27 5.80
CA LEU A 711 47.24 11.65 6.46
C LEU A 711 48.44 12.61 6.56
N ASN A 712 48.67 13.46 5.56
CA ASN A 712 49.76 14.46 5.60
C ASN A 712 49.50 15.59 6.60
N ILE A 713 48.24 15.98 6.83
CA ILE A 713 47.89 17.02 7.83
C ILE A 713 48.03 16.47 9.26
N MET A 714 47.69 15.19 9.49
CA MET A 714 47.93 14.56 10.80
C MET A 714 49.42 14.33 11.07
N ILE A 715 50.22 13.96 10.06
CA ILE A 715 51.67 13.77 10.24
C ILE A 715 52.37 15.12 10.51
N ILE A 716 51.97 16.21 9.84
CA ILE A 716 52.54 17.55 10.10
C ILE A 716 52.13 18.06 11.49
N SER A 717 50.91 17.77 11.94
CA SER A 717 50.45 18.13 13.29
C SER A 717 51.16 17.33 14.38
N LEU A 718 51.44 16.04 14.14
CA LEU A 718 52.18 15.17 15.06
C LEU A 718 53.66 15.55 15.14
N ILE A 719 54.29 15.90 14.01
CA ILE A 719 55.69 16.39 13.97
C ILE A 719 55.82 17.76 14.65
N SER A 720 54.83 18.63 14.49
CA SER A 720 54.80 19.93 15.18
C SER A 720 54.64 19.78 16.70
N LEU A 721 53.89 18.77 17.15
CA LEU A 721 53.72 18.45 18.57
C LEU A 721 55.00 17.83 19.17
N ILE A 722 55.72 17.00 18.41
CA ILE A 722 56.99 16.39 18.84
C ILE A 722 58.14 17.40 18.87
N LEU A 723 58.10 18.46 18.06
CA LEU A 723 59.11 19.54 18.09
C LEU A 723 58.83 20.62 19.17
N LEU A 724 57.66 20.55 19.82
CA LEU A 724 57.26 21.44 20.92
C LEU A 724 57.47 20.81 22.31
N PHE A 725 57.84 19.53 22.37
CA PHE A 725 58.35 18.82 23.54
C PHE A 725 59.87 18.61 23.40
#